data_AF-A0A2E5V503-F1
#
_entry.id   AF-A0A2E5V503-F1
#
_cell.length_a   1.000
_cell.length_b   1.000
_cell.length_c   1.000
_cell.angle_alpha   90.00
_cell.angle_beta   90.00
_cell.angle_gamma   90.00
#
_symmetry.space_group_name_H-M   'P 1'
#
loop_
_entity.id
_entity.type
_entity.pdbx_description
1 polymer ?
#
loop_
_entity_poly.entity_id
_entity_poly.type
_entity_poly.pdbx_seq_one_letter_code
_entity_poly.pdbx_strand_id
1 'polypeptide(L)'
;MNLKQVSFSLFLIMTMFILVDGFPSKTLATQLTPKGYLSIKMNKSDTVHFLNRVAFGSEPKTFSFFLGKTRKEAINHVLSSIRKTSLIPPPSWVNYQAPPFWGRSDMMRGDQNFFDTARTKEFESLKRWWVREIAQTNSPLTERLVLFWHNHFVSAYSGINRWSISLFRQNQTFRRFGFGSFRTLLKRSLKEPALLKYLDADKNKKGKPNENLGRELLELFTLGEGEYTEIDVKEVSRALTGWRTAQFKNLTFHNAKWAHDKRLKTIFGKTGYHTQEDLINLLLAHPRTSEFISEKFWNYFVSETWRDKKTITQIAVRFRNSDYDIKELLKGILESKAFWSLKVRGSIIKSPVDFVLGTIRSLRISPKNFMETEKILKNMGQELFNPPNVGGWPGYSSWVTPSGLIERVKYVQNLMSPGGVVSDAEEVEKIKKYFAFLTQYKSRKIDVFSHKVEINPNEFRADYFLSAYGRGFGKRRRPNLTVGFVNARVNQTVWGTLAIGFDVMKNKGLRIKFREHKCYPRCFRYANSGSVRKYRKGLNINLSDTSQKVLRKIRLFNDDEKKMVAIIAGSLDIIAELISSGRRFERSQTNRDWAEYLHERSQKFKNKKWVKEILKTEYQLISSHGYKPTNKNMGMMMGGEPSIDGIMPGGYTPIDSPAVIGVSNPETFTKVSFADYLMVVPKEFKGQKNNLLGILTSPVYNVR
;
A
#
# COMPACT_ATOMS: atom_id res chain seq x y z
N MET A 1 -56.77 -2.80 58.97
CA MET A 1 -55.96 -3.93 59.50
C MET A 1 -54.49 -3.71 59.17
N ASN A 2 -53.62 -4.12 60.08
CA ASN A 2 -52.15 -4.18 60.00
C ASN A 2 -51.64 -4.98 58.77
N LEU A 3 -50.37 -4.91 58.32
CA LEU A 3 -49.22 -4.02 58.55
C LEU A 3 -48.18 -4.35 57.45
N LYS A 4 -47.39 -3.35 56.99
CA LYS A 4 -46.04 -3.50 56.35
C LYS A 4 -46.01 -4.22 54.97
N GLN A 5 -45.12 -3.91 54.01
CA GLN A 5 -44.03 -2.92 53.94
C GLN A 5 -43.64 -2.70 52.45
N VAL A 6 -43.13 -1.50 52.11
CA VAL A 6 -42.11 -1.22 51.05
C VAL A 6 -42.47 -1.56 49.58
N SER A 7 -42.36 -0.67 48.58
CA SER A 7 -42.02 0.77 48.55
C SER A 7 -42.47 1.43 47.22
N PHE A 8 -43.18 2.54 47.34
CA PHE A 8 -43.45 3.56 46.30
C PHE A 8 -42.16 4.38 45.99
N SER A 9 -41.92 5.07 44.87
CA SER A 9 -42.71 5.36 43.65
C SER A 9 -41.78 5.46 42.42
N LEU A 10 -42.32 5.28 41.21
CA LEU A 10 -41.74 5.81 39.97
C LEU A 10 -42.78 6.68 39.24
N PHE A 11 -42.31 7.57 38.36
CA PHE A 11 -43.05 8.45 37.43
C PHE A 11 -43.59 9.81 37.92
N LEU A 12 -42.92 10.84 37.41
CA LEU A 12 -43.40 12.15 36.94
C LEU A 12 -44.30 13.02 37.86
N ILE A 13 -43.69 14.08 38.41
CA ILE A 13 -44.31 15.42 38.38
C ILE A 13 -43.31 16.40 37.75
N MET A 14 -43.82 17.14 36.76
CA MET A 14 -43.18 18.26 36.07
C MET A 14 -43.47 19.56 36.85
N THR A 15 -42.72 20.63 36.54
CA THR A 15 -42.98 22.06 36.80
C THR A 15 -42.28 22.72 38.01
N MET A 16 -41.76 23.92 37.70
CA MET A 16 -41.43 25.08 38.53
C MET A 16 -40.63 24.90 39.84
N PHE A 17 -39.37 25.36 39.81
CA PHE A 17 -38.90 26.39 40.73
C PHE A 17 -37.92 27.33 40.00
N ILE A 18 -38.09 28.64 40.20
CA ILE A 18 -37.32 29.76 39.61
C ILE A 18 -37.18 30.85 40.70
N LEU A 19 -36.02 31.55 40.72
CA LEU A 19 -35.62 32.63 41.65
C LEU A 19 -35.36 32.16 43.11
N VAL A 20 -34.42 32.69 43.90
CA VAL A 20 -33.63 33.96 43.95
C VAL A 20 -32.15 33.59 44.27
N ASP A 21 -31.05 34.29 43.95
CA ASP A 21 -30.75 35.66 43.44
C ASP A 21 -29.62 35.65 42.37
N GLY A 22 -28.87 36.75 42.17
CA GLY A 22 -27.72 36.88 41.26
C GLY A 22 -26.49 37.69 41.75
N PHE A 23 -25.58 37.94 40.78
CA PHE A 23 -24.25 38.60 40.84
C PHE A 23 -23.07 37.81 41.46
N PRO A 24 -21.81 38.04 41.01
CA PRO A 24 -21.38 38.14 39.61
C PRO A 24 -20.15 37.25 39.28
N SER A 25 -19.82 37.18 38.00
CA SER A 25 -18.70 36.42 37.45
C SER A 25 -17.30 36.99 37.82
N LYS A 26 -16.43 36.16 38.40
CA LYS A 26 -14.96 36.00 38.18
C LYS A 26 -14.31 35.45 39.46
N THR A 27 -13.21 34.70 39.28
CA THR A 27 -12.48 33.89 40.28
C THR A 27 -13.31 32.73 40.88
N LEU A 28 -12.78 31.54 41.15
CA LEU A 28 -11.40 31.05 41.04
C LEU A 28 -11.36 29.66 40.35
N ALA A 29 -11.70 29.60 39.06
CA ALA A 29 -11.36 28.44 38.25
C ALA A 29 -9.85 28.44 37.98
N THR A 30 -9.07 27.90 38.93
CA THR A 30 -7.63 27.68 38.78
C THR A 30 -7.40 26.66 37.66
N GLN A 31 -7.25 27.17 36.44
CA GLN A 31 -6.70 26.42 35.32
C GLN A 31 -5.31 25.92 35.73
N LEU A 32 -5.23 24.65 36.13
CA LEU A 32 -3.99 23.89 36.23
C LEU A 32 -3.44 23.67 34.81
N THR A 33 -2.93 24.76 34.23
CA THR A 33 -2.02 24.71 33.09
C THR A 33 -0.87 23.77 33.45
N PRO A 34 -0.54 22.76 32.61
CA PRO A 34 0.37 21.69 33.01
C PRO A 34 1.84 22.13 32.99
N LYS A 35 2.25 22.93 33.98
CA LYS A 35 3.67 23.25 34.29
C LYS A 35 4.50 22.02 34.75
N GLY A 36 3.92 20.82 34.79
CA GLY A 36 4.38 19.72 35.66
C GLY A 36 5.36 18.67 35.10
N TYR A 37 5.57 18.52 33.78
CA TYR A 37 6.64 17.62 33.26
C TYR A 37 6.94 17.74 31.76
N LEU A 38 5.97 18.17 30.92
CA LEU A 38 6.22 18.38 29.49
C LEU A 38 7.01 19.67 29.21
N SER A 39 7.06 20.57 30.20
CA SER A 39 7.92 21.75 30.32
C SER A 39 9.39 21.42 30.64
N ILE A 40 9.71 20.18 31.02
CA ILE A 40 11.09 19.79 31.32
C ILE A 40 11.91 19.83 30.02
N LYS A 41 13.05 20.52 30.07
CA LYS A 41 14.05 20.56 29.00
C LYS A 41 14.74 19.20 28.88
N MET A 42 14.81 18.65 27.68
CA MET A 42 15.41 17.35 27.42
C MET A 42 16.93 17.41 27.64
N ASN A 43 17.44 16.54 28.51
CA ASN A 43 18.86 16.25 28.62
C ASN A 43 19.30 15.28 27.50
N LYS A 44 20.58 14.88 27.51
CA LYS A 44 21.16 13.93 26.53
C LYS A 44 20.34 12.64 26.38
N SER A 45 20.05 11.97 27.50
CA SER A 45 19.32 10.71 27.56
C SER A 45 17.86 10.83 27.09
N ASP A 46 17.18 11.93 27.43
CA ASP A 46 15.85 12.26 26.90
C ASP A 46 15.89 12.49 25.39
N THR A 47 16.91 13.17 24.88
CA THR A 47 17.06 13.47 23.46
C THR A 47 17.32 12.21 22.64
N VAL A 48 18.28 11.35 23.06
CA VAL A 48 18.55 10.07 22.38
C VAL A 48 17.32 9.17 22.39
N HIS A 49 16.68 9.01 23.55
CA HIS A 49 15.46 8.20 23.66
C HIS A 49 14.36 8.71 22.74
N PHE A 50 14.02 9.99 22.83
CA PHE A 50 12.97 10.60 22.01
C PHE A 50 13.23 10.38 20.52
N LEU A 51 14.44 10.69 20.05
CA LEU A 51 14.82 10.53 18.64
C LEU A 51 14.85 9.05 18.23
N ASN A 52 15.35 8.14 19.05
CA ASN A 52 15.25 6.69 18.80
C ASN A 52 13.80 6.16 18.89
N ARG A 53 12.82 6.90 19.42
CA ARG A 53 11.39 6.57 19.38
C ARG A 53 10.65 7.19 18.20
N VAL A 54 10.98 8.40 17.76
CA VAL A 54 10.26 9.09 16.65
C VAL A 54 10.99 9.07 15.31
N ALA A 55 12.25 8.62 15.28
CA ALA A 55 13.11 8.53 14.11
C ALA A 55 13.97 7.26 14.11
N PHE A 56 14.71 7.06 13.02
CA PHE A 56 15.70 5.98 12.87
C PHE A 56 17.06 6.55 13.25
N GLY A 57 17.35 6.63 14.55
CA GLY A 57 18.47 7.45 15.04
C GLY A 57 18.27 8.93 14.72
N SER A 58 19.36 9.70 14.79
CA SER A 58 19.35 11.13 14.48
C SER A 58 20.74 11.64 14.17
N GLU A 59 20.85 12.60 13.26
CA GLU A 59 22.10 13.26 12.90
C GLU A 59 22.56 14.23 14.01
N PRO A 60 23.87 14.57 14.15
CA PRO A 60 24.35 15.41 15.26
C PRO A 60 23.70 16.80 15.33
N LYS A 61 23.40 17.41 14.16
CA LYS A 61 22.67 18.68 14.08
C LYS A 61 21.22 18.54 14.56
N THR A 62 20.53 17.46 14.15
CA THR A 62 19.18 17.13 14.62
C THR A 62 19.17 16.91 16.13
N PHE A 63 20.12 16.12 16.66
CA PHE A 63 20.27 15.90 18.09
C PHE A 63 20.49 17.22 18.86
N SER A 64 21.42 18.06 18.39
CA SER A 64 21.74 19.35 19.01
C SER A 64 20.57 20.33 19.00
N PHE A 65 19.74 20.30 17.95
CA PHE A 65 18.52 21.11 17.86
C PHE A 65 17.47 20.71 18.92
N PHE A 66 17.35 19.43 19.25
CA PHE A 66 16.40 18.93 20.25
C PHE A 66 16.93 19.00 21.69
N LEU A 67 18.25 18.92 21.88
CA LEU A 67 18.88 19.05 23.20
C LEU A 67 18.50 20.39 23.84
N GLY A 68 18.01 20.36 25.08
CA GLY A 68 17.58 21.56 25.81
C GLY A 68 16.22 22.14 25.39
N LYS A 69 15.55 21.62 24.35
CA LYS A 69 14.12 21.92 24.11
C LYS A 69 13.25 21.27 25.18
N THR A 70 12.11 21.85 25.49
CA THR A 70 11.10 21.18 26.31
C THR A 70 10.54 19.95 25.57
N ARG A 71 10.13 18.92 26.32
CA ARG A 71 9.48 17.73 25.76
C ARG A 71 8.26 18.10 24.90
N LYS A 72 7.49 19.13 25.31
CA LYS A 72 6.32 19.62 24.54
C LYS A 72 6.71 20.20 23.18
N GLU A 73 7.73 21.07 23.13
CA GLU A 73 8.24 21.64 21.87
C GLU A 73 8.76 20.55 20.94
N ALA A 74 9.49 19.57 21.49
CA ALA A 74 10.04 18.45 20.72
C ALA A 74 8.92 17.61 20.06
N ILE A 75 7.89 17.25 20.83
CA ILE A 75 6.71 16.53 20.35
C ILE A 75 5.96 17.33 19.28
N ASN A 76 5.67 18.61 19.56
CA ASN A 76 4.98 19.49 18.61
C ASN A 76 5.75 19.60 17.28
N HIS A 77 7.08 19.75 17.33
CA HIS A 77 7.93 19.84 16.15
C HIS A 77 7.83 18.57 15.28
N VAL A 78 8.04 17.38 15.85
CA VAL A 78 8.01 16.14 15.03
C VAL A 78 6.61 15.82 14.50
N LEU A 79 5.55 16.13 15.25
CA LEU A 79 4.16 15.98 14.76
C LEU A 79 3.85 16.98 13.63
N SER A 80 4.49 18.15 13.61
CA SER A 80 4.34 19.14 12.54
C SER A 80 5.13 18.81 11.27
N SER A 81 6.22 18.03 11.36
CA SER A 81 7.09 17.74 10.23
C SER A 81 6.65 16.55 9.36
N ILE A 82 5.53 15.89 9.70
CA ILE A 82 5.02 14.72 8.98
C ILE A 82 4.53 15.09 7.57
N ARG A 83 4.93 14.29 6.58
CA ARG A 83 4.70 14.52 5.14
C ARG A 83 3.75 13.47 4.56
N LYS A 84 3.05 13.85 3.47
CA LYS A 84 2.13 12.97 2.72
C LYS A 84 2.73 12.44 1.41
N THR A 85 4.00 12.75 1.13
CA THR A 85 4.77 12.37 -0.06
C THR A 85 6.23 12.11 0.33
N SER A 86 6.91 11.23 -0.40
CA SER A 86 8.33 10.93 -0.20
C SER A 86 9.22 12.11 -0.60
N LEU A 87 10.41 12.21 -0.02
CA LEU A 87 11.46 13.09 -0.48
C LEU A 87 12.06 12.58 -1.80
N ILE A 88 12.37 11.29 -1.87
CA ILE A 88 12.94 10.62 -3.04
C ILE A 88 11.84 10.26 -4.05
N PRO A 89 11.99 10.62 -5.34
CA PRO A 89 11.11 10.16 -6.40
C PRO A 89 11.07 8.62 -6.49
N PRO A 90 9.88 8.01 -6.63
CA PRO A 90 9.78 6.56 -6.83
C PRO A 90 10.26 6.16 -8.25
N PRO A 91 10.64 4.89 -8.47
CA PRO A 91 11.07 4.41 -9.78
C PRO A 91 10.06 4.73 -10.87
N SER A 92 10.52 5.19 -12.04
CA SER A 92 9.66 5.68 -13.12
C SER A 92 8.53 4.72 -13.53
N TRP A 93 8.78 3.41 -13.43
CA TRP A 93 7.82 2.36 -13.77
C TRP A 93 6.52 2.40 -12.96
N VAL A 94 6.49 3.03 -11.77
CA VAL A 94 5.25 3.14 -10.98
C VAL A 94 4.17 3.99 -11.65
N ASN A 95 4.55 4.83 -12.62
CA ASN A 95 3.65 5.70 -13.37
C ASN A 95 3.07 5.03 -14.62
N TYR A 96 3.64 3.90 -15.06
CA TYR A 96 3.15 3.16 -16.22
C TYR A 96 1.95 2.26 -15.88
N GLN A 97 1.33 1.69 -16.90
CA GLN A 97 0.31 0.67 -16.72
C GLN A 97 0.94 -0.60 -16.16
N ALA A 98 0.33 -1.22 -15.15
CA ALA A 98 0.71 -2.55 -14.69
C ALA A 98 0.72 -3.55 -15.87
N PRO A 99 1.71 -4.45 -15.95
CA PRO A 99 1.80 -5.42 -17.03
C PRO A 99 0.60 -6.37 -17.01
N PRO A 100 0.27 -7.03 -18.13
CA PRO A 100 -0.82 -7.98 -18.20
C PRO A 100 -0.44 -9.32 -17.54
N PHE A 101 -0.33 -9.35 -16.21
CA PHE A 101 0.04 -10.54 -15.40
C PHE A 101 -0.76 -11.80 -15.74
N TRP A 102 -2.02 -11.63 -16.14
CA TRP A 102 -2.94 -12.71 -16.54
C TRP A 102 -2.55 -13.40 -17.86
N GLY A 103 -1.75 -12.73 -18.71
CA GLY A 103 -1.19 -13.28 -19.94
C GLY A 103 0.12 -14.05 -19.75
N ARG A 104 0.70 -14.10 -18.54
CA ARG A 104 2.02 -14.72 -18.30
C ARG A 104 2.12 -16.18 -18.75
N SER A 105 1.05 -16.96 -18.60
CA SER A 105 0.98 -18.35 -19.07
C SER A 105 1.13 -18.50 -20.58
N ASP A 106 0.85 -17.44 -21.34
CA ASP A 106 0.69 -17.48 -22.80
C ASP A 106 1.96 -16.98 -23.52
N MET A 107 2.86 -16.33 -22.77
CA MET A 107 4.22 -15.92 -23.17
C MET A 107 5.12 -17.16 -23.39
N MET A 108 6.03 -17.16 -24.37
CA MET A 108 6.97 -18.29 -24.59
C MET A 108 7.91 -18.46 -23.38
N ARG A 109 8.63 -19.59 -23.25
CA ARG A 109 9.47 -19.84 -22.04
C ARG A 109 10.52 -18.74 -21.82
N GLY A 110 11.15 -18.25 -22.90
CA GLY A 110 12.05 -17.09 -22.85
C GLY A 110 11.34 -15.80 -22.40
N ASP A 111 10.18 -15.48 -23.00
CA ASP A 111 9.38 -14.31 -22.61
C ASP A 111 8.89 -14.37 -21.15
N GLN A 112 8.57 -15.56 -20.63
CA GLN A 112 8.20 -15.76 -19.21
C GLN A 112 9.38 -15.46 -18.29
N ASN A 113 10.57 -15.94 -18.63
CA ASN A 113 11.79 -15.65 -17.87
C ASN A 113 12.09 -14.15 -17.89
N PHE A 114 11.98 -13.50 -19.07
CA PHE A 114 12.14 -12.04 -19.17
C PHE A 114 11.08 -11.29 -18.35
N PHE A 115 9.81 -11.70 -18.44
CA PHE A 115 8.71 -11.09 -17.69
C PHE A 115 8.95 -11.13 -16.18
N ASP A 116 9.33 -12.29 -15.65
CA ASP A 116 9.60 -12.50 -14.23
C ASP A 116 10.85 -11.75 -13.77
N THR A 117 11.96 -11.80 -14.53
CA THR A 117 13.17 -11.02 -14.27
C THR A 117 12.87 -9.52 -14.22
N ALA A 118 12.01 -9.02 -15.12
CA ALA A 118 11.55 -7.64 -15.08
C ALA A 118 10.72 -7.33 -13.82
N ARG A 119 9.91 -8.26 -13.29
CA ARG A 119 9.20 -8.05 -12.01
C ARG A 119 10.16 -8.06 -10.82
N THR A 120 11.20 -8.89 -10.85
CA THR A 120 12.27 -8.90 -9.85
C THR A 120 13.00 -7.55 -9.81
N LYS A 121 13.39 -7.00 -10.98
CA LYS A 121 13.97 -5.65 -11.07
C LYS A 121 13.04 -4.53 -10.58
N GLU A 122 11.74 -4.64 -10.83
CA GLU A 122 10.75 -3.72 -10.24
C GLU A 122 10.71 -3.82 -8.71
N PHE A 123 10.81 -5.03 -8.15
CA PHE A 123 10.82 -5.24 -6.71
C PHE A 123 12.12 -4.76 -6.05
N GLU A 124 13.27 -5.00 -6.67
CA GLU A 124 14.58 -4.52 -6.21
C GLU A 124 14.63 -3.00 -6.19
N SER A 125 14.26 -2.34 -7.30
CA SER A 125 14.18 -0.88 -7.38
C SER A 125 13.16 -0.27 -6.40
N LEU A 126 12.05 -0.97 -6.10
CA LEU A 126 11.08 -0.54 -5.09
C LEU A 126 11.65 -0.61 -3.66
N LYS A 127 12.34 -1.71 -3.30
CA LYS A 127 13.02 -1.84 -2.01
C LYS A 127 14.07 -0.75 -1.85
N ARG A 128 14.94 -0.59 -2.86
CA ARG A 128 16.00 0.41 -2.90
C ARG A 128 15.48 1.83 -2.74
N TRP A 129 14.39 2.19 -3.41
CA TRP A 129 13.72 3.48 -3.24
C TRP A 129 13.30 3.72 -1.79
N TRP A 130 12.66 2.75 -1.14
CA TRP A 130 12.17 2.95 0.24
C TRP A 130 13.34 2.99 1.25
N VAL A 131 14.36 2.15 1.07
CA VAL A 131 15.62 2.21 1.82
C VAL A 131 16.28 3.60 1.69
N ARG A 132 16.37 4.14 0.47
CA ARG A 132 16.85 5.50 0.19
C ARG A 132 15.98 6.60 0.83
N GLU A 133 14.67 6.44 0.87
CA GLU A 133 13.78 7.40 1.55
C GLU A 133 14.03 7.39 3.05
N ILE A 134 14.02 6.22 3.71
CA ILE A 134 14.23 6.11 5.17
C ILE A 134 15.58 6.71 5.58
N ALA A 135 16.65 6.42 4.83
CA ALA A 135 17.99 6.89 5.15
C ALA A 135 18.17 8.41 4.94
N GLN A 136 17.46 9.03 3.97
CA GLN A 136 17.71 10.42 3.55
C GLN A 136 16.59 11.41 3.92
N THR A 137 15.43 10.93 4.34
CA THR A 137 14.27 11.83 4.60
C THR A 137 14.55 12.77 5.76
N ASN A 138 14.07 14.02 5.64
CA ASN A 138 14.01 14.98 6.74
C ASN A 138 12.74 14.84 7.59
N SER A 139 11.90 13.84 7.32
CA SER A 139 10.68 13.52 8.07
C SER A 139 10.65 12.05 8.51
N PRO A 140 11.60 11.61 9.38
CA PRO A 140 11.75 10.19 9.72
C PRO A 140 10.52 9.61 10.45
N LEU A 141 9.75 10.44 11.18
CA LEU A 141 8.49 10.02 11.79
C LEU A 141 7.43 9.61 10.75
N THR A 142 7.45 10.20 9.56
CA THR A 142 6.60 9.77 8.44
C THR A 142 6.93 8.32 8.07
N GLU A 143 8.20 8.00 7.83
CA GLU A 143 8.59 6.63 7.47
C GLU A 143 8.36 5.64 8.59
N ARG A 144 8.54 6.06 9.84
CA ARG A 144 8.27 5.22 11.00
C ARG A 144 6.78 4.85 11.10
N LEU A 145 5.87 5.78 10.82
CA LEU A 145 4.44 5.48 10.68
C LEU A 145 4.16 4.60 9.45
N VAL A 146 4.78 4.87 8.30
CA VAL A 146 4.58 4.04 7.08
C VAL A 146 5.06 2.60 7.30
N LEU A 147 6.19 2.39 7.97
CA LEU A 147 6.72 1.07 8.31
C LEU A 147 5.80 0.35 9.32
N PHE A 148 5.32 1.05 10.35
CA PHE A 148 4.31 0.52 11.27
C PHE A 148 3.04 0.06 10.53
N TRP A 149 2.47 0.92 9.67
CA TRP A 149 1.25 0.58 8.93
C TRP A 149 1.47 -0.53 7.89
N HIS A 150 2.67 -0.65 7.34
CA HIS A 150 3.07 -1.77 6.48
C HIS A 150 3.19 -3.09 7.25
N ASN A 151 3.60 -3.04 8.52
CA ASN A 151 3.59 -4.19 9.40
C ASN A 151 2.21 -4.49 10.02
N HIS A 152 1.25 -3.56 9.89
CA HIS A 152 -0.11 -3.73 10.41
C HIS A 152 -1.08 -4.22 9.34
N PHE A 153 -1.14 -3.58 8.17
CA PHE A 153 -1.99 -3.98 7.04
C PHE A 153 -1.19 -4.80 6.02
N VAL A 154 -0.78 -5.99 6.44
CA VAL A 154 0.28 -6.77 5.81
C VAL A 154 -0.05 -7.24 4.38
N SER A 155 0.89 -7.02 3.47
CA SER A 155 0.96 -7.70 2.16
C SER A 155 2.42 -8.06 1.86
N ALA A 156 2.69 -9.25 1.33
CA ALA A 156 4.03 -9.66 0.93
C ALA A 156 4.16 -9.86 -0.59
N TYR A 157 5.27 -9.41 -1.19
CA TYR A 157 5.60 -9.61 -2.60
C TYR A 157 5.48 -11.08 -3.05
N SER A 158 5.96 -12.00 -2.22
CA SER A 158 5.86 -13.45 -2.39
C SER A 158 4.40 -13.94 -2.57
N GLY A 159 3.45 -13.42 -1.77
CA GLY A 159 2.06 -13.84 -1.77
C GLY A 159 1.15 -13.15 -2.81
N ILE A 160 1.60 -12.07 -3.46
CA ILE A 160 0.76 -11.28 -4.40
C ILE A 160 1.07 -11.49 -5.88
N ASN A 161 1.76 -12.59 -6.26
CA ASN A 161 2.13 -12.87 -7.65
C ASN A 161 2.94 -11.72 -8.31
N ARG A 162 3.93 -11.20 -7.57
CA ARG A 162 4.90 -10.19 -8.03
C ARG A 162 4.28 -8.82 -8.43
N TRP A 163 3.17 -8.42 -7.81
CA TRP A 163 2.49 -7.15 -8.10
C TRP A 163 3.16 -5.93 -7.41
N SER A 164 4.43 -5.64 -7.72
CA SER A 164 5.22 -4.53 -7.12
C SER A 164 4.51 -3.17 -7.13
N ILE A 165 3.78 -2.86 -8.21
CA ILE A 165 2.94 -1.65 -8.33
C ILE A 165 1.84 -1.55 -7.25
N SER A 166 1.32 -2.68 -6.78
CA SER A 166 0.28 -2.70 -5.74
C SER A 166 0.86 -2.44 -4.35
N LEU A 167 2.08 -2.94 -4.08
CA LEU A 167 2.83 -2.66 -2.86
C LEU A 167 3.23 -1.18 -2.77
N PHE A 168 3.69 -0.60 -3.89
CA PHE A 168 3.94 0.84 -3.98
C PHE A 168 2.68 1.66 -3.66
N ARG A 169 1.54 1.35 -4.29
CA ARG A 169 0.27 2.05 -4.03
C ARG A 169 -0.18 1.93 -2.58
N GLN A 170 -0.03 0.74 -1.98
CA GLN A 170 -0.34 0.52 -0.57
C GLN A 170 0.57 1.37 0.36
N ASN A 171 1.88 1.43 0.10
CA ASN A 171 2.81 2.32 0.84
C ASN A 171 2.41 3.80 0.70
N GLN A 172 2.03 4.24 -0.49
CA GLN A 172 1.54 5.61 -0.71
C GLN A 172 0.20 5.89 -0.01
N THR A 173 -0.67 4.89 0.16
CA THR A 173 -1.88 5.00 1.00
C THR A 173 -1.52 5.16 2.48
N PHE A 174 -0.59 4.36 3.01
CA PHE A 174 -0.10 4.53 4.39
C PHE A 174 0.55 5.90 4.60
N ARG A 175 1.33 6.37 3.65
CA ARG A 175 1.96 7.70 3.68
C ARG A 175 0.95 8.85 3.65
N ARG A 176 -0.12 8.71 2.87
CA ARG A 176 -1.12 9.77 2.70
C ARG A 176 -2.13 9.83 3.85
N PHE A 177 -2.45 8.70 4.47
CA PHE A 177 -3.55 8.56 5.43
C PHE A 177 -3.12 8.07 6.83
N GLY A 178 -1.89 7.58 7.00
CA GLY A 178 -1.36 7.00 8.24
C GLY A 178 -1.07 7.98 9.38
N PHE A 179 -1.38 9.27 9.18
CA PHE A 179 -1.38 10.32 10.20
C PHE A 179 -2.70 11.15 10.16
N GLY A 180 -3.76 10.59 9.57
CA GLY A 180 -5.11 11.13 9.62
C GLY A 180 -6.01 10.30 10.54
N SER A 181 -7.29 10.16 10.21
CA SER A 181 -8.17 9.24 10.93
C SER A 181 -7.94 7.79 10.51
N PHE A 182 -7.81 6.89 11.48
CA PHE A 182 -7.73 5.44 11.29
C PHE A 182 -9.01 4.87 10.65
N ARG A 183 -10.19 5.50 10.85
CA ARG A 183 -11.41 5.20 10.07
C ARG A 183 -11.16 5.30 8.57
N THR A 184 -10.47 6.36 8.14
CA THR A 184 -10.11 6.55 6.74
C THR A 184 -9.04 5.56 6.32
N LEU A 185 -8.00 5.35 7.14
CA LEU A 185 -6.92 4.42 6.83
C LEU A 185 -7.45 2.99 6.63
N LEU A 186 -8.19 2.43 7.59
CA LEU A 186 -8.81 1.11 7.53
C LEU A 186 -9.65 0.93 6.25
N LYS A 187 -10.53 1.91 5.96
CA LYS A 187 -11.36 1.95 4.75
C LYS A 187 -10.57 1.99 3.44
N ARG A 188 -9.36 2.57 3.44
CA ARG A 188 -8.46 2.60 2.28
C ARG A 188 -7.69 1.29 2.16
N SER A 189 -7.05 0.82 3.25
CA SER A 189 -6.31 -0.44 3.33
C SER A 189 -7.14 -1.63 2.82
N LEU A 190 -8.40 -1.76 3.26
CA LEU A 190 -9.30 -2.84 2.81
C LEU A 190 -9.70 -2.76 1.32
N LYS A 191 -9.31 -1.70 0.61
CA LYS A 191 -9.53 -1.52 -0.82
C LYS A 191 -8.21 -1.56 -1.61
N GLU A 192 -7.07 -1.77 -0.95
CA GLU A 192 -5.78 -1.85 -1.61
C GLU A 192 -5.62 -3.17 -2.38
N PRO A 193 -5.23 -3.13 -3.67
CA PRO A 193 -5.09 -4.32 -4.51
C PRO A 193 -4.09 -5.35 -3.99
N ALA A 194 -3.06 -4.92 -3.24
CA ALA A 194 -2.10 -5.80 -2.60
C ALA A 194 -2.77 -6.65 -1.50
N LEU A 195 -3.44 -6.01 -0.53
CA LEU A 195 -4.13 -6.69 0.56
C LEU A 195 -5.25 -7.60 0.07
N LEU A 196 -6.07 -7.12 -0.88
CA LEU A 196 -7.14 -7.91 -1.49
C LEU A 196 -6.62 -9.14 -2.26
N LYS A 197 -5.39 -9.07 -2.78
CA LYS A 197 -4.76 -10.21 -3.46
C LYS A 197 -4.10 -11.18 -2.48
N TYR A 198 -3.45 -10.64 -1.44
CA TYR A 198 -2.74 -11.40 -0.42
C TYR A 198 -3.72 -12.24 0.42
N LEU A 199 -4.83 -11.63 0.83
CA LEU A 199 -5.88 -12.27 1.65
C LEU A 199 -7.05 -12.81 0.80
N ASP A 200 -6.77 -13.16 -0.46
CA ASP A 200 -7.64 -13.93 -1.36
C ASP A 200 -9.07 -13.38 -1.58
N ALA A 201 -9.30 -12.08 -1.35
CA ALA A 201 -10.62 -11.44 -1.45
C ALA A 201 -11.28 -11.59 -2.83
N ASP A 202 -10.49 -11.74 -3.90
CA ASP A 202 -10.95 -12.12 -5.25
C ASP A 202 -11.88 -13.37 -5.24
N LYS A 203 -11.61 -14.32 -4.33
CA LYS A 203 -12.39 -15.55 -4.14
C LYS A 203 -13.69 -15.32 -3.35
N ASN A 204 -13.74 -14.31 -2.46
CA ASN A 204 -14.86 -14.03 -1.57
C ASN A 204 -16.12 -13.53 -2.33
N LYS A 205 -17.22 -14.29 -2.26
CA LYS A 205 -18.49 -13.99 -2.95
C LYS A 205 -19.68 -14.64 -2.26
N LYS A 206 -20.87 -14.08 -2.47
CA LYS A 206 -22.14 -14.62 -1.95
C LYS A 206 -22.30 -16.13 -2.20
N GLY A 207 -22.73 -16.85 -1.16
CA GLY A 207 -22.89 -18.31 -1.17
C GLY A 207 -21.58 -19.11 -1.17
N LYS A 208 -20.41 -18.46 -1.22
CA LYS A 208 -19.07 -19.03 -1.03
C LYS A 208 -18.16 -17.96 -0.40
N PRO A 209 -18.42 -17.54 0.86
CA PRO A 209 -17.52 -16.63 1.56
C PRO A 209 -16.11 -17.25 1.63
N ASN A 210 -15.09 -16.40 1.64
CA ASN A 210 -13.73 -16.78 1.99
C ASN A 210 -13.38 -15.96 3.25
N GLU A 211 -12.90 -16.66 4.27
CA GLU A 211 -12.81 -16.11 5.62
C GLU A 211 -11.50 -15.36 5.90
N ASN A 212 -10.44 -15.56 5.10
CA ASN A 212 -9.10 -15.03 5.35
C ASN A 212 -9.13 -13.53 5.68
N LEU A 213 -9.59 -12.68 4.75
CA LEU A 213 -9.69 -11.23 4.99
C LEU A 213 -10.63 -10.86 6.16
N GLY A 214 -11.65 -11.67 6.45
CA GLY A 214 -12.55 -11.43 7.57
C GLY A 214 -11.90 -11.73 8.92
N ARG A 215 -11.15 -12.84 9.00
CA ARG A 215 -10.36 -13.22 10.18
C ARG A 215 -9.24 -12.23 10.44
N GLU A 216 -8.38 -11.93 9.45
CA GLU A 216 -7.29 -10.96 9.63
C GLU A 216 -7.82 -9.55 10.01
N LEU A 217 -8.99 -9.15 9.49
CA LEU A 217 -9.61 -7.87 9.84
C LEU A 217 -9.95 -7.79 11.33
N LEU A 218 -10.52 -8.86 11.89
CA LEU A 218 -10.84 -8.95 13.31
C LEU A 218 -9.56 -9.12 14.15
N GLU A 219 -8.77 -10.14 13.84
CA GLU A 219 -7.63 -10.62 14.62
C GLU A 219 -6.44 -9.66 14.56
N LEU A 220 -5.97 -9.31 13.37
CA LEU A 220 -4.71 -8.58 13.20
C LEU A 220 -4.90 -7.07 13.02
N PHE A 221 -6.04 -6.64 12.46
CA PHE A 221 -6.23 -5.25 12.04
C PHE A 221 -7.15 -4.42 12.94
N THR A 222 -7.97 -5.01 13.81
CA THR A 222 -8.90 -4.22 14.65
C THR A 222 -9.03 -4.65 16.10
N LEU A 223 -9.37 -5.91 16.42
CA LEU A 223 -9.76 -6.31 17.78
C LEU A 223 -8.64 -7.04 18.54
N GLY A 224 -7.86 -7.88 17.85
CA GLY A 224 -7.01 -8.87 18.51
C GLY A 224 -7.68 -10.24 18.61
N GLU A 225 -6.87 -11.27 18.77
CA GLU A 225 -7.30 -12.65 19.00
C GLU A 225 -8.17 -12.76 20.27
N GLY A 226 -9.20 -13.63 20.25
CA GLY A 226 -10.11 -13.88 21.38
C GLY A 226 -11.26 -12.88 21.55
N GLU A 227 -11.26 -11.77 20.80
CA GLU A 227 -12.20 -10.65 20.97
C GLU A 227 -13.42 -10.70 20.02
N TYR A 228 -13.67 -11.86 19.40
CA TYR A 228 -14.76 -12.11 18.45
C TYR A 228 -15.07 -13.60 18.38
N THR A 229 -16.26 -13.95 17.88
CA THR A 229 -16.66 -15.35 17.67
C THR A 229 -16.37 -15.83 16.26
N GLU A 230 -16.33 -17.16 16.08
CA GLU A 230 -16.29 -17.79 14.76
C GLU A 230 -17.53 -17.47 13.90
N ILE A 231 -18.65 -17.09 14.53
CA ILE A 231 -19.84 -16.56 13.83
C ILE A 231 -19.54 -15.17 13.26
N ASP A 232 -18.89 -14.29 14.04
CA ASP A 232 -18.49 -12.96 13.57
C ASP A 232 -17.53 -13.07 12.38
N VAL A 233 -16.56 -14.00 12.40
CA VAL A 233 -15.67 -14.24 11.24
C VAL A 233 -16.49 -14.52 9.98
N LYS A 234 -17.48 -15.41 10.06
CA LYS A 234 -18.35 -15.78 8.93
C LYS A 234 -19.20 -14.61 8.45
N GLU A 235 -19.79 -13.85 9.37
CA GLU A 235 -20.69 -12.74 9.05
C GLU A 235 -19.95 -11.50 8.51
N VAL A 236 -18.78 -11.19 9.07
CA VAL A 236 -17.82 -10.20 8.54
C VAL A 236 -17.36 -10.61 7.14
N SER A 237 -17.04 -11.88 6.93
CA SER A 237 -16.64 -12.41 5.62
C SER A 237 -17.78 -12.33 4.59
N ARG A 238 -19.03 -12.57 5.01
CA ARG A 238 -20.23 -12.33 4.19
C ARG A 238 -20.40 -10.85 3.85
N ALA A 239 -20.17 -9.93 4.80
CA ALA A 239 -20.20 -8.48 4.53
C ALA A 239 -19.12 -8.08 3.51
N LEU A 240 -17.88 -8.56 3.65
CA LEU A 240 -16.75 -8.28 2.76
C LEU A 240 -16.83 -8.91 1.36
N THR A 241 -17.84 -9.74 1.07
CA THR A 241 -18.04 -10.35 -0.26
C THR A 241 -17.95 -9.32 -1.39
N GLY A 242 -17.52 -9.75 -2.57
CA GLY A 242 -17.58 -8.96 -3.81
C GLY A 242 -16.55 -7.83 -3.97
N TRP A 243 -15.86 -7.39 -2.92
CA TRP A 243 -14.60 -6.63 -3.06
C TRP A 243 -13.52 -7.51 -3.67
N ARG A 244 -12.71 -6.96 -4.59
CA ARG A 244 -11.70 -7.69 -5.41
C ARG A 244 -10.82 -6.73 -6.21
N THR A 245 -9.79 -7.26 -6.85
CA THR A 245 -8.92 -6.52 -7.78
C THR A 245 -9.38 -6.69 -9.25
N ALA A 246 -9.51 -5.59 -9.99
CA ALA A 246 -9.66 -5.59 -11.44
C ALA A 246 -8.29 -5.71 -12.12
N GLN A 247 -7.88 -6.95 -12.37
CA GLN A 247 -6.58 -7.26 -13.00
C GLN A 247 -6.37 -6.54 -14.34
N PHE A 248 -7.44 -6.38 -15.13
CA PHE A 248 -7.49 -5.71 -16.43
C PHE A 248 -7.66 -4.19 -16.38
N LYS A 249 -7.82 -3.60 -15.19
CA LYS A 249 -7.97 -2.15 -14.99
C LYS A 249 -6.75 -1.63 -14.23
N ASN A 250 -5.54 -1.92 -14.75
CA ASN A 250 -4.26 -1.54 -14.14
C ASN A 250 -4.17 -1.95 -12.65
N LEU A 251 -4.54 -3.20 -12.31
CA LEU A 251 -4.62 -3.71 -10.93
C LEU A 251 -5.30 -2.75 -9.94
N THR A 252 -6.52 -2.29 -10.22
CA THR A 252 -7.26 -1.35 -9.33
C THR A 252 -8.37 -2.04 -8.55
N PHE A 253 -8.83 -1.41 -7.47
CA PHE A 253 -10.01 -1.86 -6.71
C PHE A 253 -11.26 -2.02 -7.58
N HIS A 254 -12.02 -3.11 -7.37
CA HIS A 254 -13.30 -3.33 -8.00
C HIS A 254 -14.38 -3.82 -7.02
N ASN A 255 -15.47 -3.06 -6.95
CA ASN A 255 -16.69 -3.43 -6.21
C ASN A 255 -17.64 -4.22 -7.12
N ALA A 256 -17.57 -5.55 -7.06
CA ALA A 256 -18.36 -6.43 -7.90
C ALA A 256 -19.79 -6.63 -7.34
N LYS A 257 -20.68 -5.65 -7.54
CA LYS A 257 -22.06 -5.63 -6.99
C LYS A 257 -22.91 -6.91 -7.18
N TRP A 258 -22.57 -7.77 -8.14
CA TRP A 258 -23.26 -9.06 -8.37
C TRP A 258 -22.85 -10.17 -7.38
N ALA A 259 -21.67 -10.05 -6.80
CA ALA A 259 -21.04 -11.00 -5.89
C ALA A 259 -21.29 -10.70 -4.40
N HIS A 260 -21.92 -9.56 -4.08
CA HIS A 260 -22.31 -9.20 -2.71
C HIS A 260 -23.39 -10.11 -2.15
N ASP A 261 -23.21 -10.55 -0.91
CA ASP A 261 -24.31 -11.07 -0.11
C ASP A 261 -25.12 -9.92 0.50
N LYS A 262 -26.39 -9.85 0.10
CA LYS A 262 -27.35 -8.83 0.52
C LYS A 262 -28.35 -9.33 1.57
N ARG A 263 -28.18 -10.55 2.08
CA ARG A 263 -29.00 -11.07 3.18
C ARG A 263 -28.62 -10.39 4.50
N LEU A 264 -29.49 -10.56 5.50
CA LEU A 264 -29.20 -10.18 6.88
C LEU A 264 -27.95 -10.91 7.39
N LYS A 265 -27.25 -10.23 8.29
CA LYS A 265 -25.99 -10.62 8.94
C LYS A 265 -26.05 -10.16 10.38
N THR A 266 -25.48 -10.95 11.30
CA THR A 266 -25.40 -10.60 12.72
C THR A 266 -23.93 -10.49 13.07
N ILE A 267 -23.49 -9.28 13.40
CA ILE A 267 -22.07 -8.98 13.68
C ILE A 267 -22.03 -8.26 15.03
N PHE A 268 -21.30 -8.80 16.00
CA PHE A 268 -21.24 -8.33 17.40
C PHE A 268 -22.66 -8.18 18.00
N GLY A 269 -23.50 -9.21 17.81
CA GLY A 269 -24.91 -9.23 18.25
C GLY A 269 -25.86 -8.31 17.47
N LYS A 270 -25.37 -7.44 16.57
CA LYS A 270 -26.20 -6.50 15.81
C LYS A 270 -26.62 -7.09 14.48
N THR A 271 -27.92 -7.38 14.32
CA THR A 271 -28.48 -7.91 13.07
C THR A 271 -28.85 -6.79 12.10
N GLY A 272 -28.47 -6.92 10.83
CA GLY A 272 -28.81 -5.96 9.77
C GLY A 272 -28.33 -6.41 8.39
N TYR A 273 -28.61 -5.63 7.35
CA TYR A 273 -28.14 -5.95 5.99
C TYR A 273 -26.62 -5.76 5.81
N HIS A 274 -25.99 -4.99 6.70
CA HIS A 274 -24.55 -4.72 6.85
C HIS A 274 -23.75 -4.79 5.55
N THR A 275 -23.62 -3.63 4.91
CA THR A 275 -22.64 -3.40 3.84
C THR A 275 -21.24 -3.33 4.41
N GLN A 276 -20.23 -3.25 3.54
CA GLN A 276 -18.84 -3.11 3.99
C GLN A 276 -18.55 -1.77 4.70
N GLU A 277 -19.34 -0.72 4.45
CA GLU A 277 -19.19 0.56 5.15
C GLU A 277 -19.84 0.49 6.54
N ASP A 278 -20.96 -0.22 6.68
CA ASP A 278 -21.59 -0.50 7.98
C ASP A 278 -20.69 -1.39 8.85
N LEU A 279 -20.04 -2.40 8.25
CA LEU A 279 -19.02 -3.22 8.91
C LEU A 279 -17.89 -2.36 9.51
N ILE A 280 -17.36 -1.39 8.76
CA ILE A 280 -16.31 -0.49 9.27
C ILE A 280 -16.84 0.33 10.45
N ASN A 281 -18.10 0.78 10.40
CA ASN A 281 -18.72 1.48 11.52
C ASN A 281 -18.94 0.57 12.74
N LEU A 282 -19.31 -0.71 12.54
CA LEU A 282 -19.45 -1.69 13.62
C LEU A 282 -18.12 -1.98 14.32
N LEU A 283 -17.04 -2.17 13.55
CA LEU A 283 -15.69 -2.38 14.08
C LEU A 283 -15.23 -1.16 14.91
N LEU A 284 -15.40 0.06 14.38
CA LEU A 284 -15.03 1.29 15.10
C LEU A 284 -15.99 1.63 16.27
N ALA A 285 -17.17 1.01 16.32
CA ALA A 285 -18.06 1.05 17.47
C ALA A 285 -17.71 0.00 18.55
N HIS A 286 -16.85 -0.97 18.25
CA HIS A 286 -16.37 -1.94 19.22
C HIS A 286 -15.27 -1.30 20.11
N PRO A 287 -15.40 -1.30 21.45
CA PRO A 287 -14.43 -0.64 22.33
C PRO A 287 -12.99 -1.11 22.14
N ARG A 288 -12.84 -2.43 21.96
CA ARG A 288 -11.56 -3.09 21.74
C ARG A 288 -10.74 -2.51 20.59
N THR A 289 -11.39 -1.98 19.53
CA THR A 289 -10.68 -1.42 18.37
C THR A 289 -9.77 -0.25 18.72
N SER A 290 -10.21 0.63 19.62
CA SER A 290 -9.36 1.73 20.09
C SER A 290 -8.22 1.25 21.01
N GLU A 291 -8.45 0.20 21.78
CA GLU A 291 -7.48 -0.35 22.73
C GLU A 291 -6.37 -1.12 22.02
N PHE A 292 -6.72 -2.06 21.16
CA PHE A 292 -5.78 -2.87 20.37
C PHE A 292 -4.83 -2.02 19.51
N ILE A 293 -5.36 -0.99 18.84
CA ILE A 293 -4.51 -0.06 18.08
C ILE A 293 -3.61 0.78 19.01
N SER A 294 -4.10 1.16 20.19
CA SER A 294 -3.29 1.87 21.20
C SER A 294 -2.20 0.97 21.78
N GLU A 295 -2.47 -0.32 22.01
CA GLU A 295 -1.48 -1.33 22.42
C GLU A 295 -0.42 -1.55 21.35
N LYS A 296 -0.79 -1.62 20.06
CA LYS A 296 0.19 -1.71 18.97
C LYS A 296 1.06 -0.46 18.88
N PHE A 297 0.49 0.74 19.03
CA PHE A 297 1.28 1.98 19.12
C PHE A 297 2.20 1.99 20.34
N TRP A 298 1.73 1.53 21.49
CA TRP A 298 2.52 1.40 22.71
C TRP A 298 3.72 0.46 22.52
N ASN A 299 3.49 -0.75 22.00
CA ASN A 299 4.55 -1.73 21.77
C ASN A 299 5.63 -1.17 20.81
N TYR A 300 5.25 -0.33 19.84
CA TYR A 300 6.16 0.21 18.82
C TYR A 300 6.93 1.48 19.25
N PHE A 301 6.31 2.35 20.05
CA PHE A 301 6.85 3.66 20.46
C PHE A 301 7.29 3.76 21.93
N VAL A 302 6.81 2.88 22.82
CA VAL A 302 7.10 2.94 24.27
C VAL A 302 7.93 1.75 24.70
N SER A 303 7.36 0.55 24.73
CA SER A 303 8.01 -0.65 25.24
C SER A 303 7.35 -1.92 24.72
N GLU A 304 8.18 -2.87 24.29
CA GLU A 304 7.76 -4.21 23.89
C GLU A 304 7.38 -5.08 25.11
N THR A 305 8.06 -4.89 26.26
CA THR A 305 7.97 -5.78 27.43
C THR A 305 7.13 -5.25 28.58
N TRP A 306 6.95 -3.93 28.72
CA TRP A 306 6.17 -3.33 29.80
C TRP A 306 4.90 -2.66 29.27
N ARG A 307 3.74 -2.91 29.90
CA ARG A 307 2.44 -2.32 29.54
C ARG A 307 1.79 -1.64 30.75
N ASP A 308 1.71 -0.32 30.72
CA ASP A 308 0.89 0.45 31.65
C ASP A 308 -0.56 0.46 31.16
N LYS A 309 -1.35 -0.55 31.58
CA LYS A 309 -2.75 -0.70 31.18
C LYS A 309 -3.56 0.58 31.42
N LYS A 310 -3.34 1.28 32.54
CA LYS A 310 -4.09 2.51 32.89
C LYS A 310 -3.82 3.63 31.89
N THR A 311 -2.54 3.87 31.55
CA THR A 311 -2.16 4.87 30.54
C THR A 311 -2.67 4.47 29.15
N ILE A 312 -2.54 3.19 28.76
CA ILE A 312 -3.02 2.70 27.46
C ILE A 312 -4.54 2.89 27.31
N THR A 313 -5.35 2.50 28.31
CA THR A 313 -6.81 2.69 28.29
C THR A 313 -7.19 4.17 28.20
N GLN A 314 -6.51 5.06 28.93
CA GLN A 314 -6.76 6.50 28.85
C GLN A 314 -6.46 7.07 27.45
N ILE A 315 -5.40 6.59 26.79
CA ILE A 315 -5.06 6.97 25.42
C ILE A 315 -6.09 6.40 24.43
N ALA A 316 -6.51 5.15 24.61
CA ALA A 316 -7.52 4.49 23.78
C ALA A 316 -8.87 5.23 23.81
N VAL A 317 -9.35 5.64 24.99
CA VAL A 317 -10.57 6.44 25.13
C VAL A 317 -10.45 7.78 24.39
N ARG A 318 -9.30 8.47 24.51
CA ARG A 318 -9.06 9.73 23.77
C ARG A 318 -9.05 9.52 22.26
N PHE A 319 -8.36 8.48 21.78
CA PHE A 319 -8.30 8.10 20.37
C PHE A 319 -9.68 7.76 19.80
N ARG A 320 -10.52 7.05 20.56
CA ARG A 320 -11.90 6.77 20.16
C ARG A 320 -12.75 8.04 20.08
N ASN A 321 -12.64 8.91 21.08
CA ASN A 321 -13.42 10.14 21.17
C ASN A 321 -13.02 11.20 20.13
N SER A 322 -11.82 11.13 19.55
CA SER A 322 -11.36 12.00 18.45
C SER A 322 -11.77 11.51 17.04
N ASP A 323 -12.79 10.65 16.93
CA ASP A 323 -13.13 9.87 15.72
C ASP A 323 -11.92 9.16 15.11
N TYR A 324 -11.16 8.49 15.97
CA TYR A 324 -9.99 7.70 15.60
C TYR A 324 -8.89 8.54 14.92
N ASP A 325 -8.63 9.76 15.37
CA ASP A 325 -7.49 10.57 14.89
C ASP A 325 -6.14 9.99 15.39
N ILE A 326 -5.33 9.49 14.44
CA ILE A 326 -4.00 8.92 14.71
C ILE A 326 -3.06 9.99 15.29
N LYS A 327 -3.27 11.27 14.99
CA LYS A 327 -2.48 12.36 15.57
C LYS A 327 -2.68 12.46 17.08
N GLU A 328 -3.92 12.40 17.57
CA GLU A 328 -4.21 12.44 19.00
C GLU A 328 -3.79 11.14 19.71
N LEU A 329 -3.85 9.98 19.04
CA LEU A 329 -3.25 8.74 19.55
C LEU A 329 -1.73 8.88 19.75
N LEU A 330 -0.99 9.27 18.69
CA LEU A 330 0.46 9.40 18.75
C LEU A 330 0.89 10.47 19.75
N LYS A 331 0.18 11.60 19.80
CA LYS A 331 0.38 12.65 20.81
C LYS A 331 0.12 12.13 22.23
N GLY A 332 -0.93 11.35 22.45
CA GLY A 332 -1.21 10.71 23.75
C GLY A 332 -0.09 9.78 24.20
N ILE A 333 0.48 9.00 23.27
CA ILE A 333 1.66 8.14 23.51
C ILE A 333 2.88 8.99 23.91
N LEU A 334 3.29 9.94 23.06
CA LEU A 334 4.51 10.73 23.25
C LEU A 334 4.43 11.71 24.43
N GLU A 335 3.25 12.22 24.75
CA GLU A 335 3.02 13.08 25.93
C GLU A 335 2.88 12.28 27.23
N SER A 336 2.74 10.94 27.20
CA SER A 336 2.56 10.15 28.42
C SER A 336 3.79 10.20 29.35
N LYS A 337 3.55 10.24 30.68
CA LYS A 337 4.64 10.10 31.68
C LYS A 337 5.42 8.78 31.48
N ALA A 338 4.73 7.73 31.05
CA ALA A 338 5.30 6.42 30.80
C ALA A 338 6.34 6.42 29.67
N PHE A 339 6.07 7.11 28.56
CA PHE A 339 7.03 7.27 27.46
C PHE A 339 8.35 7.92 27.92
N TRP A 340 8.31 8.85 28.88
CA TRP A 340 9.50 9.50 29.43
C TRP A 340 10.12 8.77 30.63
N SER A 341 9.59 7.62 31.05
CA SER A 341 10.09 6.84 32.18
C SER A 341 11.52 6.33 31.95
N LEU A 342 12.26 6.09 33.04
CA LEU A 342 13.53 5.37 32.97
C LEU A 342 13.33 3.86 32.67
N LYS A 343 12.15 3.30 32.98
CA LYS A 343 11.82 1.88 32.74
C LYS A 343 11.73 1.50 31.27
N VAL A 344 11.57 2.48 30.37
CA VAL A 344 11.36 2.26 28.92
C VAL A 344 12.56 2.68 28.07
N ARG A 345 13.73 2.83 28.69
CA ARG A 345 14.98 3.20 28.03
C ARG A 345 15.69 1.93 27.59
N GLY A 346 15.93 1.74 26.29
CA GLY A 346 16.48 0.48 25.78
C GLY A 346 15.52 -0.71 25.83
N SER A 347 14.19 -0.48 25.96
CA SER A 347 13.19 -1.54 26.10
C SER A 347 12.54 -2.02 24.80
N ILE A 348 13.09 -1.66 23.64
CA ILE A 348 12.68 -2.19 22.33
C ILE A 348 13.95 -2.60 21.58
N ILE A 349 13.98 -3.82 21.04
CA ILE A 349 15.11 -4.27 20.22
C ILE A 349 15.04 -3.56 18.87
N LYS A 350 16.15 -2.94 18.44
CA LYS A 350 16.25 -2.29 17.13
C LYS A 350 15.98 -3.34 16.05
N SER A 351 14.96 -3.09 15.25
CA SER A 351 14.75 -3.83 13.99
C SER A 351 15.95 -3.64 13.06
N PRO A 352 16.20 -4.52 12.07
CA PRO A 352 17.27 -4.34 11.10
C PRO A 352 17.25 -2.96 10.42
N VAL A 353 16.07 -2.41 10.11
CA VAL A 353 15.91 -1.05 9.60
C VAL A 353 16.37 0.01 10.61
N ASP A 354 15.99 -0.13 11.89
CA ASP A 354 16.46 0.76 12.97
C ASP A 354 17.97 0.68 13.19
N PHE A 355 18.55 -0.51 13.06
CA PHE A 355 19.97 -0.75 13.26
C PHE A 355 20.79 -0.21 12.09
N VAL A 356 20.54 -0.70 10.87
CA VAL A 356 21.34 -0.35 9.68
C VAL A 356 21.13 1.10 9.29
N LEU A 357 19.88 1.51 9.01
CA LEU A 357 19.60 2.87 8.53
C LEU A 357 19.75 3.91 9.65
N GLY A 358 19.50 3.51 10.91
CA GLY A 358 19.75 4.36 12.06
C GLY A 358 21.24 4.61 12.33
N THR A 359 22.11 3.62 12.08
CA THR A 359 23.57 3.82 12.16
C THR A 359 24.04 4.80 11.08
N ILE A 360 23.61 4.61 9.82
CA ILE A 360 23.93 5.47 8.67
C ILE A 360 23.57 6.94 8.97
N ARG A 361 22.35 7.18 9.46
CA ARG A 361 21.89 8.52 9.84
C ARG A 361 22.65 9.10 11.02
N SER A 362 22.81 8.33 12.09
CA SER A 362 23.44 8.83 13.31
C SER A 362 24.93 9.12 13.13
N LEU A 363 25.61 8.38 12.27
CA LEU A 363 27.02 8.65 11.94
C LEU A 363 27.20 9.68 10.81
N ARG A 364 26.11 10.09 10.13
CA ARG A 364 26.15 10.93 8.91
C ARG A 364 27.12 10.39 7.85
N ILE A 365 27.15 9.08 7.64
CA ILE A 365 28.02 8.46 6.63
C ILE A 365 27.21 7.96 5.44
N SER A 366 27.89 7.83 4.30
CA SER A 366 27.38 7.15 3.12
C SER A 366 28.16 5.85 2.93
N PRO A 367 27.57 4.66 3.11
CA PRO A 367 28.24 3.39 2.79
C PRO A 367 28.71 3.38 1.34
N LYS A 368 29.89 2.82 1.06
CA LYS A 368 30.45 2.78 -0.31
C LYS A 368 29.60 1.95 -1.27
N ASN A 369 28.99 0.89 -0.77
CA ASN A 369 28.10 0.01 -1.54
C ASN A 369 26.69 0.00 -0.90
N PHE A 370 26.01 1.15 -0.87
CA PHE A 370 24.65 1.24 -0.31
C PHE A 370 23.64 0.34 -1.05
N MET A 371 23.95 -0.05 -2.29
CA MET A 371 23.14 -0.96 -3.11
C MET A 371 22.98 -2.37 -2.52
N GLU A 372 23.83 -2.77 -1.58
CA GLU A 372 23.67 -4.04 -0.84
C GLU A 372 22.78 -3.91 0.40
N THR A 373 22.31 -2.70 0.75
CA THR A 373 21.52 -2.48 1.97
C THR A 373 20.22 -3.30 1.98
N GLU A 374 19.53 -3.46 0.84
CA GLU A 374 18.36 -4.35 0.75
C GLU A 374 18.67 -5.85 1.02
N LYS A 375 19.90 -6.30 0.77
CA LYS A 375 20.37 -7.66 1.05
C LYS A 375 20.75 -7.81 2.51
N ILE A 376 21.45 -6.83 3.09
CA ILE A 376 21.82 -6.78 4.51
C ILE A 376 20.55 -6.82 5.39
N LEU A 377 19.56 -5.97 5.08
CA LEU A 377 18.27 -5.96 5.80
C LEU A 377 17.53 -7.31 5.69
N LYS A 378 17.57 -7.96 4.52
CA LYS A 378 16.99 -9.29 4.31
C LYS A 378 17.70 -10.37 5.14
N ASN A 379 19.03 -10.39 5.15
CA ASN A 379 19.82 -11.36 5.89
C ASN A 379 19.58 -11.25 7.42
N MET A 380 19.34 -10.03 7.91
CA MET A 380 18.93 -9.77 9.30
C MET A 380 17.43 -10.03 9.59
N GLY A 381 16.65 -10.52 8.61
CA GLY A 381 15.25 -10.92 8.79
C GLY A 381 14.18 -9.89 8.44
N GLN A 382 14.52 -8.73 7.85
CA GLN A 382 13.56 -7.67 7.52
C GLN A 382 13.64 -7.24 6.04
N GLU A 383 13.23 -8.12 5.12
CA GLU A 383 13.05 -7.73 3.71
C GLU A 383 11.83 -6.81 3.56
N LEU A 384 12.06 -5.51 3.31
CA LEU A 384 11.00 -4.53 3.04
C LEU A 384 10.08 -5.00 1.90
N PHE A 385 8.78 -4.72 2.03
CA PHE A 385 7.71 -5.18 1.13
C PHE A 385 7.51 -6.71 1.05
N ASN A 386 8.21 -7.50 1.87
CA ASN A 386 8.07 -8.95 1.90
C ASN A 386 8.14 -9.52 3.34
N PRO A 387 7.21 -9.14 4.24
CA PRO A 387 7.06 -9.79 5.54
C PRO A 387 6.78 -11.29 5.39
N PRO A 388 7.23 -12.13 6.34
CA PRO A 388 7.23 -13.58 6.21
C PRO A 388 5.85 -14.23 6.23
N ASN A 389 4.86 -13.64 6.92
CA ASN A 389 3.50 -14.15 7.04
C ASN A 389 2.50 -13.00 7.29
N VAL A 390 1.21 -13.33 7.44
CA VAL A 390 0.11 -12.35 7.64
C VAL A 390 0.23 -11.51 8.92
N GLY A 391 0.91 -12.01 9.95
CA GLY A 391 1.23 -11.29 11.19
C GLY A 391 2.30 -10.20 11.02
N GLY A 392 2.96 -10.13 9.87
CA GLY A 392 4.02 -9.17 9.57
C GLY A 392 5.41 -9.71 9.94
N TRP A 393 6.34 -8.80 10.20
CA TRP A 393 7.62 -9.12 10.85
C TRP A 393 7.39 -9.28 12.37
N PRO A 394 7.83 -10.40 12.98
CA PRO A 394 7.41 -10.77 14.35
C PRO A 394 7.90 -9.85 15.48
N GLY A 395 9.04 -9.15 15.32
CA GLY A 395 9.53 -8.18 16.30
C GLY A 395 10.35 -8.78 17.45
N TYR A 396 10.60 -8.00 18.51
CA TYR A 396 11.20 -8.48 19.75
C TYR A 396 12.54 -9.22 19.52
N SER A 397 12.73 -10.37 20.17
CA SER A 397 13.92 -11.22 20.08
C SER A 397 14.16 -11.83 18.69
N SER A 398 13.17 -11.80 17.77
CA SER A 398 13.37 -12.29 16.40
C SER A 398 14.42 -11.49 15.63
N TRP A 399 14.78 -10.30 16.10
CA TRP A 399 15.78 -9.42 15.49
C TRP A 399 17.23 -9.75 15.87
N VAL A 400 17.44 -10.61 16.87
CA VAL A 400 18.74 -10.92 17.48
C VAL A 400 18.99 -12.44 17.54
N THR A 401 18.61 -13.15 16.48
CA THR A 401 19.03 -14.54 16.26
C THR A 401 20.56 -14.63 16.09
N PRO A 402 21.19 -15.80 16.32
CA PRO A 402 22.64 -15.94 16.13
C PRO A 402 23.13 -15.51 14.75
N SER A 403 22.39 -15.88 13.68
CA SER A 403 22.68 -15.43 12.31
C SER A 403 22.48 -13.93 12.12
N GLY A 404 21.40 -13.36 12.67
CA GLY A 404 21.15 -11.92 12.62
C GLY A 404 22.22 -11.09 13.32
N LEU A 405 22.73 -11.57 14.47
CA LEU A 405 23.83 -10.94 15.21
C LEU A 405 25.15 -10.98 14.42
N ILE A 406 25.48 -12.10 13.78
CA ILE A 406 26.66 -12.20 12.89
C ILE A 406 26.57 -11.18 11.75
N GLU A 407 25.42 -11.04 11.10
CA GLU A 407 25.24 -10.06 10.02
C GLU A 407 25.33 -8.61 10.54
N ARG A 408 24.93 -8.33 11.78
CA ARG A 408 25.12 -7.01 12.42
C ARG A 408 26.59 -6.70 12.69
N VAL A 409 27.36 -7.67 13.18
CA VAL A 409 28.81 -7.52 13.40
C VAL A 409 29.53 -7.29 12.07
N LYS A 410 29.27 -8.10 11.04
CA LYS A 410 29.81 -7.90 9.68
C LYS A 410 29.49 -6.52 9.12
N TYR A 411 28.23 -6.08 9.27
CA TYR A 411 27.81 -4.75 8.82
C TYR A 411 28.63 -3.64 9.50
N VAL A 412 28.77 -3.69 10.83
CA VAL A 412 29.57 -2.69 11.57
C VAL A 412 31.05 -2.76 11.19
N GLN A 413 31.63 -3.95 11.06
CA GLN A 413 33.04 -4.13 10.63
C GLN A 413 33.30 -3.51 9.25
N ASN A 414 32.46 -3.84 8.26
CA ASN A 414 32.56 -3.28 6.91
C ASN A 414 32.41 -1.75 6.93
N LEU A 415 31.51 -1.21 7.74
CA LEU A 415 31.25 0.22 7.87
C LEU A 415 32.42 0.99 8.50
N MET A 416 33.17 0.33 9.39
CA MET A 416 34.31 0.91 10.11
C MET A 416 35.66 0.66 9.40
N SER A 417 35.72 -0.26 8.43
CA SER A 417 36.95 -0.53 7.66
C SER A 417 37.29 0.60 6.67
N PRO A 418 38.59 0.80 6.34
CA PRO A 418 39.00 1.70 5.26
C PRO A 418 38.27 1.39 3.95
N GLY A 419 37.67 2.41 3.32
CA GLY A 419 36.87 2.24 2.11
C GLY A 419 35.46 1.66 2.33
N GLY A 420 35.02 1.45 3.58
CA GLY A 420 33.63 1.07 3.91
C GLY A 420 32.57 2.14 3.62
N VAL A 421 33.01 3.40 3.57
CA VAL A 421 32.20 4.59 3.30
C VAL A 421 32.76 5.37 2.12
N VAL A 422 31.94 6.24 1.53
CA VAL A 422 32.35 7.22 0.52
C VAL A 422 33.16 8.31 1.21
N SER A 423 34.46 8.36 0.91
CA SER A 423 35.41 9.35 1.44
C SER A 423 35.93 10.34 0.39
N ASP A 424 35.76 10.04 -0.90
CA ASP A 424 36.25 10.90 -1.97
C ASP A 424 35.37 12.15 -2.17
N ALA A 425 36.01 13.32 -2.30
CA ALA A 425 35.31 14.59 -2.40
C ALA A 425 34.52 14.75 -3.71
N GLU A 426 34.98 14.16 -4.81
CA GLU A 426 34.29 14.18 -6.10
C GLU A 426 33.05 13.26 -6.07
N GLU A 427 33.15 12.08 -5.47
CA GLU A 427 32.01 11.19 -5.18
C GLU A 427 30.98 11.87 -4.26
N VAL A 428 31.42 12.53 -3.19
CA VAL A 428 30.53 13.31 -2.30
C VAL A 428 29.84 14.45 -3.06
N GLU A 429 30.52 15.13 -3.98
CA GLU A 429 29.92 16.19 -4.81
C GLU A 429 28.95 15.62 -5.86
N LYS A 430 29.23 14.45 -6.45
CA LYS A 430 28.28 13.71 -7.30
C LYS A 430 27.00 13.38 -6.52
N ILE A 431 27.11 12.88 -5.28
CA ILE A 431 25.97 12.61 -4.38
C ILE A 431 25.14 13.88 -4.13
N LYS A 432 25.78 15.02 -3.80
CA LYS A 432 25.09 16.30 -3.58
C LYS A 432 24.32 16.75 -4.83
N LYS A 433 24.99 16.79 -5.98
CA LYS A 433 24.40 17.22 -7.27
C LYS A 433 23.20 16.36 -7.64
N TYR A 434 23.30 15.04 -7.46
CA TYR A 434 22.20 14.12 -7.70
C TYR A 434 21.01 14.32 -6.74
N PHE A 435 21.27 14.51 -5.44
CA PHE A 435 20.19 14.75 -4.47
C PHE A 435 19.49 16.10 -4.67
N ALA A 436 20.24 17.14 -5.05
CA ALA A 436 19.70 18.43 -5.47
C ALA A 436 18.83 18.29 -6.74
N PHE A 437 19.33 17.58 -7.76
CA PHE A 437 18.58 17.25 -8.98
C PHE A 437 17.28 16.50 -8.67
N LEU A 438 17.30 15.43 -7.87
CA LEU A 438 16.10 14.68 -7.48
C LEU A 438 15.05 15.55 -6.77
N THR A 439 15.52 16.51 -5.96
CA THR A 439 14.64 17.46 -5.26
C THR A 439 13.95 18.40 -6.23
N GLN A 440 14.64 18.85 -7.28
CA GLN A 440 14.13 19.73 -8.34
C GLN A 440 13.29 18.99 -9.40
N TYR A 441 13.60 17.71 -9.68
CA TYR A 441 13.00 16.90 -10.77
C TYR A 441 11.50 16.59 -10.57
N LYS A 442 10.96 16.83 -9.38
CA LYS A 442 9.53 16.64 -9.02
C LYS A 442 8.52 17.42 -9.88
N SER A 443 8.97 18.32 -10.75
CA SER A 443 8.15 19.16 -11.62
C SER A 443 7.97 18.64 -13.06
N ARG A 444 8.80 17.71 -13.54
CA ARG A 444 8.77 17.30 -14.96
C ARG A 444 7.66 16.29 -15.23
N LYS A 445 6.58 16.75 -15.89
CA LYS A 445 5.64 15.87 -16.59
C LYS A 445 6.40 15.17 -17.71
N ILE A 446 6.38 13.83 -17.71
CA ILE A 446 6.76 13.05 -18.87
C ILE A 446 5.55 13.03 -19.81
N ASP A 447 5.63 13.77 -20.92
CA ASP A 447 4.63 13.65 -21.98
C ASP A 447 4.74 12.27 -22.63
N VAL A 448 3.63 11.53 -22.62
CA VAL A 448 3.57 10.18 -23.18
C VAL A 448 3.33 10.30 -24.68
N PHE A 449 4.40 10.08 -25.44
CA PHE A 449 4.49 10.01 -26.91
C PHE A 449 3.15 9.88 -27.66
N SER A 450 2.70 10.98 -28.27
CA SER A 450 1.65 10.97 -29.28
C SER A 450 2.21 10.57 -30.64
N HIS A 451 2.41 9.27 -30.88
CA HIS A 451 2.68 8.78 -32.24
C HIS A 451 1.40 8.92 -33.09
N LYS A 452 1.34 9.98 -33.90
CA LYS A 452 0.44 10.05 -35.05
C LYS A 452 0.87 8.95 -36.03
N VAL A 453 0.15 7.84 -35.99
CA VAL A 453 0.17 6.84 -37.05
C VAL A 453 -1.06 7.16 -37.89
N GLU A 454 -0.91 7.21 -39.22
CA GLU A 454 -2.07 7.18 -40.11
C GLU A 454 -2.66 5.77 -40.05
N ILE A 455 -3.93 5.67 -39.65
CA ILE A 455 -4.61 4.39 -39.47
C ILE A 455 -5.78 4.36 -40.44
N ASN A 456 -5.94 3.24 -41.14
CA ASN A 456 -7.18 2.94 -41.85
C ASN A 456 -8.36 3.12 -40.87
N PRO A 457 -9.38 3.94 -41.19
CA PRO A 457 -10.43 4.29 -40.26
C PRO A 457 -11.29 3.10 -39.78
N ASN A 458 -11.16 1.90 -40.37
CA ASN A 458 -11.86 0.68 -39.98
C ASN A 458 -10.92 -0.46 -39.51
N GLU A 459 -9.69 -0.13 -39.10
CA GLU A 459 -8.75 -1.09 -38.52
C GLU A 459 -8.88 -1.14 -36.99
N PHE A 460 -8.98 -2.36 -36.43
CA PHE A 460 -8.68 -2.64 -35.03
C PHE A 460 -7.28 -3.25 -34.97
N ARG A 461 -6.32 -2.53 -34.38
CA ARG A 461 -4.96 -3.03 -34.17
C ARG A 461 -4.70 -3.21 -32.69
N ALA A 462 -4.04 -4.29 -32.30
CA ALA A 462 -3.53 -4.49 -30.96
C ALA A 462 -2.19 -5.21 -31.02
N ASP A 463 -1.19 -4.75 -30.27
CA ASP A 463 0.15 -5.36 -30.27
C ASP A 463 0.07 -6.87 -29.99
N TYR A 464 -0.77 -7.24 -29.02
CA TYR A 464 -0.84 -8.58 -28.44
C TYR A 464 -2.27 -9.05 -28.18
N PHE A 465 -2.58 -10.26 -28.66
CA PHE A 465 -3.74 -11.05 -28.31
C PHE A 465 -3.36 -12.11 -27.28
N LEU A 466 -4.03 -12.08 -26.13
CA LEU A 466 -3.82 -13.01 -25.03
C LEU A 466 -4.93 -14.04 -25.01
N SER A 467 -4.52 -15.30 -24.98
CA SER A 467 -5.38 -16.44 -25.19
C SER A 467 -6.44 -16.58 -24.10
N ALA A 468 -7.45 -17.38 -24.41
CA ALA A 468 -8.64 -17.40 -23.61
C ALA A 468 -8.49 -18.08 -22.24
N TYR A 469 -9.23 -17.57 -21.26
CA TYR A 469 -9.61 -18.30 -20.06
C TYR A 469 -11.14 -18.39 -19.96
N GLY A 470 -11.66 -19.56 -19.58
CA GLY A 470 -13.09 -19.84 -19.72
C GLY A 470 -13.53 -21.20 -19.20
N ARG A 471 -14.69 -21.63 -19.69
CA ARG A 471 -15.30 -22.95 -19.47
C ARG A 471 -15.86 -23.44 -20.81
N GLY A 472 -15.54 -24.68 -21.18
CA GLY A 472 -16.07 -25.36 -22.37
C GLY A 472 -17.54 -25.74 -22.25
N PHE A 473 -17.99 -26.60 -23.16
CA PHE A 473 -19.41 -26.80 -23.50
C PHE A 473 -20.15 -27.83 -22.62
N GLY A 474 -19.65 -28.11 -21.41
CA GLY A 474 -20.16 -29.16 -20.52
C GLY A 474 -21.53 -28.90 -19.88
N LYS A 475 -22.31 -29.99 -19.69
CA LYS A 475 -23.74 -29.98 -19.28
C LYS A 475 -24.05 -29.18 -17.98
N ARG A 476 -23.14 -29.13 -17.00
CA ARG A 476 -23.42 -28.58 -15.64
C ARG A 476 -23.36 -27.05 -15.51
N ARG A 477 -22.70 -26.30 -16.40
CA ARG A 477 -22.52 -24.83 -16.25
C ARG A 477 -22.48 -24.12 -17.60
N ARG A 478 -23.03 -22.90 -17.66
CA ARG A 478 -23.05 -22.09 -18.90
C ARG A 478 -21.62 -21.86 -19.45
N PRO A 479 -21.34 -22.21 -20.71
CA PRO A 479 -20.04 -21.97 -21.32
C PRO A 479 -19.75 -20.47 -21.34
N ASN A 480 -18.49 -20.11 -21.05
CA ASN A 480 -18.04 -18.73 -21.18
C ASN A 480 -16.56 -18.65 -21.53
N LEU A 481 -16.19 -17.58 -22.21
CA LEU A 481 -14.81 -17.28 -22.58
C LEU A 481 -14.46 -15.86 -22.14
N THR A 482 -13.17 -15.58 -21.96
CA THR A 482 -12.63 -14.23 -22.04
C THR A 482 -11.28 -14.27 -22.72
N VAL A 483 -11.17 -13.53 -23.82
CA VAL A 483 -9.92 -13.17 -24.49
C VAL A 483 -9.51 -11.76 -24.05
N GLY A 484 -8.33 -11.30 -24.41
CA GLY A 484 -8.08 -9.87 -24.37
C GLY A 484 -6.86 -9.40 -25.16
N PHE A 485 -6.84 -8.11 -25.35
CA PHE A 485 -5.90 -7.38 -26.17
C PHE A 485 -5.08 -6.43 -25.29
N VAL A 486 -3.80 -6.26 -25.63
CA VAL A 486 -2.91 -5.25 -25.03
C VAL A 486 -2.66 -4.16 -26.08
N ASN A 487 -2.67 -2.91 -25.65
CA ASN A 487 -2.47 -1.73 -26.53
C ASN A 487 -3.39 -1.74 -27.78
N ALA A 488 -4.66 -2.11 -27.59
CA ALA A 488 -5.64 -2.06 -28.67
C ALA A 488 -5.95 -0.60 -29.07
N ARG A 489 -6.12 -0.34 -30.36
CA ARG A 489 -6.48 0.97 -30.92
C ARG A 489 -7.47 0.83 -32.07
N VAL A 490 -8.35 1.80 -32.18
CA VAL A 490 -9.18 2.08 -33.36
C VAL A 490 -9.13 3.60 -33.55
N ASN A 491 -8.59 4.06 -34.68
CA ASN A 491 -8.39 5.49 -34.93
C ASN A 491 -7.67 6.18 -33.75
N GLN A 492 -8.27 7.17 -33.09
CA GLN A 492 -7.65 7.93 -32.00
C GLN A 492 -7.85 7.28 -30.62
N THR A 493 -8.80 6.36 -30.48
CA THR A 493 -9.11 5.73 -29.19
C THR A 493 -8.19 4.54 -28.92
N VAL A 494 -7.51 4.59 -27.76
CA VAL A 494 -6.55 3.57 -27.31
C VAL A 494 -6.99 2.93 -25.99
N TRP A 495 -6.90 1.59 -25.95
CA TRP A 495 -7.11 0.74 -24.78
C TRP A 495 -5.82 -0.04 -24.48
N GLY A 496 -5.02 0.46 -23.53
CA GLY A 496 -3.80 -0.22 -23.07
C GLY A 496 -4.05 -1.64 -22.53
N THR A 497 -5.27 -1.95 -22.09
CA THR A 497 -5.80 -3.33 -22.05
C THR A 497 -7.30 -3.35 -22.39
N LEU A 498 -7.76 -4.37 -23.11
CA LEU A 498 -9.17 -4.60 -23.45
C LEU A 498 -9.49 -6.10 -23.45
N ALA A 499 -10.26 -6.60 -22.48
CA ALA A 499 -10.68 -7.99 -22.40
C ALA A 499 -12.18 -8.17 -22.70
N ILE A 500 -12.46 -9.09 -23.62
CA ILE A 500 -13.77 -9.31 -24.24
C ILE A 500 -14.26 -10.68 -23.83
N GLY A 501 -15.48 -10.73 -23.29
CA GLY A 501 -16.05 -11.97 -22.79
C GLY A 501 -17.10 -12.53 -23.73
N PHE A 502 -17.10 -13.84 -23.95
CA PHE A 502 -18.16 -14.56 -24.66
C PHE A 502 -18.99 -15.39 -23.66
N ASP A 503 -20.28 -15.57 -23.91
CA ASP A 503 -21.18 -16.52 -23.21
C ASP A 503 -22.06 -17.22 -24.26
N VAL A 504 -22.37 -18.51 -24.04
CA VAL A 504 -23.46 -19.18 -24.76
C VAL A 504 -24.75 -19.10 -23.93
N MET A 505 -25.82 -18.60 -24.53
CA MET A 505 -27.11 -18.37 -23.87
C MET A 505 -28.20 -19.25 -24.51
N LYS A 506 -28.81 -20.15 -23.72
CA LYS A 506 -29.82 -21.14 -24.18
C LYS A 506 -30.79 -20.60 -25.26
N ASN A 507 -31.38 -19.42 -25.06
CA ASN A 507 -32.41 -18.86 -25.97
C ASN A 507 -31.94 -17.59 -26.70
N LYS A 508 -30.64 -17.24 -26.69
CA LYS A 508 -30.10 -16.00 -27.30
C LYS A 508 -28.81 -16.20 -28.10
N GLY A 509 -28.35 -17.46 -28.23
CA GLY A 509 -27.12 -17.83 -28.92
C GLY A 509 -25.87 -17.27 -28.25
N LEU A 510 -24.84 -17.01 -29.06
CA LEU A 510 -23.60 -16.36 -28.64
C LEU A 510 -23.87 -14.93 -28.17
N ARG A 511 -23.28 -14.57 -27.02
CA ARG A 511 -23.25 -13.20 -26.50
C ARG A 511 -21.82 -12.69 -26.39
N ILE A 512 -21.55 -11.57 -27.04
CA ILE A 512 -20.36 -10.75 -26.83
C ILE A 512 -20.61 -9.80 -25.64
N LYS A 513 -19.67 -9.73 -24.71
CA LYS A 513 -19.71 -8.91 -23.50
C LYS A 513 -18.46 -8.05 -23.42
N PHE A 514 -18.68 -6.76 -23.25
CA PHE A 514 -17.63 -5.83 -22.89
C PHE A 514 -17.92 -5.27 -21.49
N ARG A 515 -16.92 -5.14 -20.62
CA ARG A 515 -17.11 -4.81 -19.19
C ARG A 515 -16.12 -3.74 -18.76
N GLU A 516 -16.59 -2.76 -17.99
CA GLU A 516 -15.78 -1.58 -17.61
C GLU A 516 -14.58 -1.92 -16.70
N HIS A 517 -14.65 -3.02 -15.95
CA HIS A 517 -13.52 -3.54 -15.15
C HIS A 517 -12.57 -4.46 -15.94
N LYS A 518 -12.85 -4.68 -17.23
CA LYS A 518 -12.06 -5.52 -18.14
C LYS A 518 -11.25 -4.69 -19.13
N CYS A 519 -10.96 -3.43 -18.83
CA CYS A 519 -10.20 -2.57 -19.72
C CYS A 519 -9.61 -1.35 -19.02
N TYR A 520 -8.65 -0.73 -19.71
CA TYR A 520 -7.93 0.45 -19.26
C TYR A 520 -7.49 1.29 -20.48
N PRO A 521 -7.49 2.64 -20.40
CA PRO A 521 -7.92 3.45 -19.26
C PRO A 521 -9.44 3.62 -19.17
N ARG A 522 -10.18 3.51 -20.28
CA ARG A 522 -11.63 3.78 -20.36
C ARG A 522 -12.27 2.91 -21.45
N CYS A 523 -13.43 2.30 -21.18
CA CYS A 523 -14.15 1.48 -22.18
C CYS A 523 -15.40 2.13 -22.78
N PHE A 524 -16.27 2.69 -21.91
CA PHE A 524 -17.66 3.05 -22.25
C PHE A 524 -17.98 4.37 -21.58
N ARG A 525 -17.68 5.47 -22.29
CA ARG A 525 -18.14 6.80 -21.88
C ARG A 525 -19.41 7.15 -22.63
N TYR A 526 -20.23 7.96 -21.98
CA TYR A 526 -21.34 8.64 -22.62
C TYR A 526 -21.19 10.14 -22.34
N ALA A 527 -21.33 10.95 -23.39
CA ALA A 527 -21.50 12.38 -23.24
C ALA A 527 -22.93 12.66 -22.77
N ASN A 528 -23.05 13.30 -21.61
CA ASN A 528 -24.26 14.01 -21.22
C ASN A 528 -23.98 15.51 -21.45
N SER A 529 -24.93 16.22 -22.05
CA SER A 529 -25.08 17.66 -21.80
C SER A 529 -25.36 17.87 -20.31
N GLY A 530 -24.71 18.85 -19.69
CA GLY A 530 -24.83 19.12 -18.25
C GLY A 530 -23.90 18.28 -17.36
N SER A 531 -22.74 18.86 -17.05
CA SER A 531 -21.89 18.70 -15.84
C SER A 531 -21.43 17.33 -15.30
N VAL A 532 -22.05 16.16 -15.59
CA VAL A 532 -21.61 14.86 -15.04
C VAL A 532 -21.57 13.73 -16.08
N ARG A 533 -20.35 13.37 -16.52
CA ARG A 533 -20.08 12.18 -17.37
C ARG A 533 -20.32 10.86 -16.61
N LYS A 534 -21.40 10.14 -16.93
CA LYS A 534 -21.72 8.82 -16.35
C LYS A 534 -21.08 7.68 -17.17
N TYR A 535 -20.51 6.69 -16.48
CA TYR A 535 -19.89 5.50 -17.09
C TYR A 535 -20.88 4.34 -17.20
N ARG A 536 -20.83 3.57 -18.30
CA ARG A 536 -21.60 2.32 -18.41
C ARG A 536 -20.78 1.13 -17.92
N LYS A 537 -21.35 0.34 -17.01
CA LYS A 537 -20.72 -0.87 -16.43
C LYS A 537 -20.37 -1.97 -17.45
N GLY A 538 -20.87 -1.87 -18.68
CA GLY A 538 -20.59 -2.79 -19.77
C GLY A 538 -21.68 -2.80 -20.85
N LEU A 539 -21.38 -3.48 -21.96
CA LEU A 539 -22.25 -3.74 -23.09
C LEU A 539 -22.41 -5.26 -23.26
N ASN A 540 -23.63 -5.73 -23.57
CA ASN A 540 -23.87 -7.10 -23.97
C ASN A 540 -24.63 -7.09 -25.31
N ILE A 541 -24.07 -7.73 -26.34
CA ILE A 541 -24.71 -7.97 -27.64
C ILE A 541 -24.93 -9.48 -27.76
N ASN A 542 -26.16 -9.90 -28.06
CA ASN A 542 -26.47 -11.29 -28.36
C ASN A 542 -26.66 -11.44 -29.87
N LEU A 543 -26.33 -12.60 -30.43
CA LEU A 543 -26.55 -12.91 -31.85
C LEU A 543 -28.03 -12.74 -32.26
N SER A 544 -28.96 -12.93 -31.32
CA SER A 544 -30.40 -12.73 -31.50
C SER A 544 -30.89 -11.28 -31.33
N ASP A 545 -30.02 -10.28 -31.12
CA ASP A 545 -30.46 -8.88 -31.05
C ASP A 545 -30.65 -8.28 -32.46
N THR A 546 -31.70 -7.45 -32.63
CA THR A 546 -31.97 -6.70 -33.86
C THR A 546 -31.05 -5.49 -34.00
N SER A 547 -30.83 -4.99 -35.22
CA SER A 547 -29.96 -3.84 -35.50
C SER A 547 -30.36 -2.59 -34.69
N GLN A 548 -31.64 -2.21 -34.72
CA GLN A 548 -32.20 -1.10 -33.92
C GLN A 548 -31.86 -1.24 -32.42
N LYS A 549 -31.92 -2.45 -31.88
CA LYS A 549 -31.63 -2.75 -30.48
C LYS A 549 -30.13 -2.69 -30.16
N VAL A 550 -29.25 -3.03 -31.10
CA VAL A 550 -27.80 -2.86 -30.94
C VAL A 550 -27.44 -1.38 -31.06
N LEU A 551 -27.90 -0.69 -32.10
CA LEU A 551 -27.70 0.75 -32.30
C LEU A 551 -28.19 1.54 -31.07
N ARG A 552 -29.40 1.27 -30.54
CA ARG A 552 -29.90 1.89 -29.29
C ARG A 552 -28.99 1.63 -28.08
N LYS A 553 -28.31 0.47 -28.00
CA LYS A 553 -27.34 0.20 -26.92
C LYS A 553 -26.05 1.00 -27.08
N ILE A 554 -25.60 1.30 -28.30
CA ILE A 554 -24.33 2.00 -28.56
C ILE A 554 -24.50 3.47 -28.99
N ARG A 555 -25.75 3.98 -29.02
CA ARG A 555 -26.11 5.33 -29.52
C ARG A 555 -25.32 6.51 -28.92
N LEU A 556 -24.79 6.34 -27.72
CA LEU A 556 -24.03 7.36 -26.97
C LEU A 556 -22.51 7.13 -26.98
N PHE A 557 -22.02 6.03 -27.58
CA PHE A 557 -20.58 5.80 -27.80
C PHE A 557 -20.03 6.78 -28.84
N ASN A 558 -18.73 7.04 -28.79
CA ASN A 558 -18.04 7.69 -29.91
C ASN A 558 -17.90 6.72 -31.10
N ASP A 559 -17.48 7.21 -32.27
CA ASP A 559 -17.45 6.38 -33.48
C ASP A 559 -16.35 5.31 -33.43
N ASP A 560 -15.21 5.58 -32.79
CA ASP A 560 -14.16 4.58 -32.52
C ASP A 560 -14.67 3.42 -31.63
N GLU A 561 -15.43 3.72 -30.57
CA GLU A 561 -16.08 2.74 -29.68
C GLU A 561 -17.15 1.93 -30.43
N LYS A 562 -17.93 2.55 -31.34
CA LYS A 562 -18.90 1.85 -32.22
C LYS A 562 -18.17 0.92 -33.19
N LYS A 563 -17.12 1.41 -33.85
CA LYS A 563 -16.28 0.65 -34.80
C LYS A 563 -15.59 -0.53 -34.11
N MET A 564 -14.96 -0.31 -32.95
CA MET A 564 -14.38 -1.39 -32.14
C MET A 564 -15.41 -2.51 -31.87
N VAL A 565 -16.64 -2.16 -31.48
CA VAL A 565 -17.71 -3.13 -31.25
C VAL A 565 -18.14 -3.86 -32.52
N ALA A 566 -18.19 -3.17 -33.67
CA ALA A 566 -18.55 -3.75 -34.95
C ALA A 566 -17.45 -4.66 -35.52
N ILE A 567 -16.18 -4.24 -35.48
CA ILE A 567 -15.02 -5.04 -35.92
C ILE A 567 -14.92 -6.32 -35.09
N ILE A 568 -14.94 -6.23 -33.75
CA ILE A 568 -14.91 -7.40 -32.87
C ILE A 568 -16.08 -8.37 -33.15
N ALA A 569 -17.26 -7.86 -33.52
CA ALA A 569 -18.39 -8.71 -33.90
C ALA A 569 -18.23 -9.31 -35.30
N GLY A 570 -17.64 -8.59 -36.25
CA GLY A 570 -17.39 -9.03 -37.62
C GLY A 570 -16.17 -9.92 -37.82
N SER A 571 -15.28 -10.02 -36.83
CA SER A 571 -13.99 -10.75 -36.89
C SER A 571 -13.92 -11.92 -35.89
N LEU A 572 -15.01 -12.68 -35.70
CA LEU A 572 -15.00 -13.83 -34.77
C LEU A 572 -14.18 -15.02 -35.30
N ASP A 573 -14.07 -15.13 -36.62
CA ASP A 573 -13.15 -15.99 -37.36
C ASP A 573 -11.69 -15.66 -37.05
N ILE A 574 -11.28 -14.39 -37.21
CA ILE A 574 -9.91 -13.94 -36.88
C ILE A 574 -9.63 -14.16 -35.37
N ILE A 575 -10.61 -13.93 -34.50
CA ILE A 575 -10.47 -14.23 -33.06
C ILE A 575 -10.35 -15.75 -32.81
N ALA A 576 -11.00 -16.60 -33.60
CA ALA A 576 -10.82 -18.05 -33.52
C ALA A 576 -9.41 -18.47 -33.96
N GLU A 577 -8.90 -17.95 -35.08
CA GLU A 577 -7.52 -18.17 -35.56
C GLU A 577 -6.47 -17.69 -34.55
N LEU A 578 -6.69 -16.53 -33.92
CA LEU A 578 -5.89 -16.02 -32.82
C LEU A 578 -5.98 -16.88 -31.56
N ILE A 579 -7.07 -17.63 -31.34
CA ILE A 579 -7.11 -18.65 -30.28
C ILE A 579 -6.32 -19.89 -30.70
N SER A 580 -6.50 -20.37 -31.94
CA SER A 580 -5.89 -21.58 -32.49
C SER A 580 -4.36 -21.52 -32.58
N SER A 581 -3.81 -20.35 -32.91
CA SER A 581 -2.36 -20.08 -32.94
C SER A 581 -1.69 -20.01 -31.54
N GLY A 582 -2.45 -20.19 -30.46
CA GLY A 582 -1.95 -20.05 -29.10
C GLY A 582 -1.54 -21.34 -28.40
N ARG A 583 -0.46 -21.33 -27.62
CA ARG A 583 0.01 -22.53 -26.86
C ARG A 583 -1.03 -23.14 -25.90
N ARG A 584 -2.06 -22.37 -25.50
CA ARG A 584 -3.17 -22.92 -24.71
C ARG A 584 -4.12 -23.80 -25.54
N PHE A 585 -4.20 -23.62 -26.85
CA PHE A 585 -5.09 -24.37 -27.75
C PHE A 585 -4.73 -25.86 -27.82
N GLU A 586 -3.44 -26.16 -28.03
CA GLU A 586 -2.88 -27.53 -27.97
C GLU A 586 -3.27 -28.24 -26.67
N ARG A 587 -3.21 -27.52 -25.56
CA ARG A 587 -3.32 -28.06 -24.18
C ARG A 587 -4.72 -27.93 -23.57
N SER A 588 -5.68 -27.37 -24.28
CA SER A 588 -7.02 -27.10 -23.76
C SER A 588 -8.10 -27.40 -24.78
N GLN A 589 -8.80 -28.53 -24.57
CA GLN A 589 -9.99 -28.87 -25.35
C GLN A 589 -11.03 -27.72 -25.30
N THR A 590 -11.19 -27.07 -24.14
CA THR A 590 -12.04 -25.87 -24.02
C THR A 590 -11.67 -24.77 -25.01
N ASN A 591 -10.38 -24.53 -25.30
CA ASN A 591 -10.01 -23.51 -26.28
C ASN A 591 -10.24 -23.99 -27.73
N ARG A 592 -10.14 -25.29 -28.01
CA ARG A 592 -10.54 -25.88 -29.31
C ARG A 592 -12.02 -25.71 -29.57
N ASP A 593 -12.88 -26.20 -28.67
CA ASP A 593 -14.34 -26.08 -28.77
C ASP A 593 -14.78 -24.61 -29.00
N TRP A 594 -14.09 -23.68 -28.34
CA TRP A 594 -14.41 -22.25 -28.44
C TRP A 594 -13.91 -21.59 -29.73
N ALA A 595 -12.78 -22.01 -30.30
CA ALA A 595 -12.33 -21.51 -31.60
C ALA A 595 -13.28 -21.95 -32.71
N GLU A 596 -13.58 -23.25 -32.77
CA GLU A 596 -14.55 -23.85 -33.70
C GLU A 596 -15.91 -23.15 -33.62
N TYR A 597 -16.48 -23.04 -32.41
CA TYR A 597 -17.77 -22.38 -32.20
C TYR A 597 -17.76 -20.87 -32.54
N LEU A 598 -16.63 -20.17 -32.41
CA LEU A 598 -16.53 -18.77 -32.84
C LEU A 598 -16.45 -18.66 -34.36
N HIS A 599 -15.71 -19.55 -35.01
CA HIS A 599 -15.57 -19.63 -36.47
C HIS A 599 -16.93 -19.90 -37.14
N GLU A 600 -17.66 -20.94 -36.73
CA GLU A 600 -19.04 -21.25 -37.19
C GLU A 600 -19.99 -20.04 -37.12
N ARG A 601 -19.83 -19.19 -36.11
CA ARG A 601 -20.76 -18.11 -35.79
C ARG A 601 -20.33 -16.76 -36.38
N SER A 602 -19.12 -16.65 -36.95
CA SER A 602 -18.60 -15.41 -37.52
C SER A 602 -19.53 -14.86 -38.60
N GLN A 603 -19.88 -15.69 -39.60
CA GLN A 603 -20.73 -15.28 -40.72
C GLN A 603 -22.10 -14.72 -40.28
N LYS A 604 -22.65 -15.21 -39.17
CA LYS A 604 -23.95 -14.75 -38.62
C LYS A 604 -23.87 -13.41 -37.91
N PHE A 605 -22.69 -12.97 -37.46
CA PHE A 605 -22.45 -11.60 -37.00
C PHE A 605 -21.99 -10.67 -38.13
N LYS A 606 -21.05 -11.12 -38.99
CA LYS A 606 -20.58 -10.39 -40.18
C LYS A 606 -21.72 -9.92 -41.09
N ASN A 607 -22.77 -10.74 -41.24
CA ASN A 607 -23.95 -10.39 -42.04
C ASN A 607 -25.03 -9.57 -41.31
N LYS A 608 -24.81 -9.11 -40.06
CA LYS A 608 -25.78 -8.23 -39.39
C LYS A 608 -25.78 -6.84 -40.02
N LYS A 609 -26.98 -6.32 -40.34
CA LYS A 609 -27.16 -4.96 -40.90
C LYS A 609 -26.43 -3.88 -40.06
N TRP A 610 -26.48 -3.93 -38.73
CA TRP A 610 -25.76 -2.95 -37.89
C TRP A 610 -24.22 -3.03 -37.97
N VAL A 611 -23.63 -4.18 -38.32
CA VAL A 611 -22.18 -4.31 -38.53
C VAL A 611 -21.82 -3.65 -39.87
N LYS A 612 -22.53 -4.02 -40.93
CA LYS A 612 -22.35 -3.42 -42.28
C LYS A 612 -22.61 -1.91 -42.30
N GLU A 613 -23.61 -1.43 -41.56
CA GLU A 613 -23.99 -0.02 -41.44
C GLU A 613 -22.94 0.86 -40.74
N ILE A 614 -22.22 0.30 -39.75
CA ILE A 614 -21.15 1.02 -39.02
C ILE A 614 -19.84 1.02 -39.78
N LEU A 615 -19.48 -0.11 -40.39
CA LEU A 615 -18.19 -0.27 -41.06
C LEU A 615 -18.22 0.31 -42.48
N LYS A 616 -19.30 0.10 -43.24
CA LYS A 616 -19.55 0.56 -44.62
C LYS A 616 -18.59 0.07 -45.71
N THR A 617 -17.31 -0.07 -45.39
CA THR A 617 -16.24 -0.59 -46.25
C THR A 617 -15.56 -1.80 -45.59
N GLU A 618 -14.47 -2.29 -46.17
CA GLU A 618 -13.66 -3.34 -45.55
C GLU A 618 -13.12 -2.93 -44.18
N TYR A 619 -12.87 -3.94 -43.35
CA TYR A 619 -12.41 -3.81 -41.97
C TYR A 619 -11.42 -4.93 -41.66
N GLN A 620 -10.49 -4.67 -40.75
CA GLN A 620 -9.47 -5.65 -40.35
C GLN A 620 -9.26 -5.66 -38.84
N LEU A 621 -8.93 -6.84 -38.31
CA LEU A 621 -8.49 -7.04 -36.94
C LEU A 621 -7.06 -7.58 -37.00
N ILE A 622 -6.09 -6.77 -36.57
CA ILE A 622 -4.66 -7.07 -36.64
C ILE A 622 -4.12 -7.24 -35.22
N SER A 623 -3.61 -8.43 -34.90
CA SER A 623 -2.91 -8.66 -33.63
C SER A 623 -1.97 -9.86 -33.72
N SER A 624 -0.93 -9.89 -32.88
CA SER A 624 -0.03 -11.05 -32.75
C SER A 624 -0.38 -11.89 -31.52
N HIS A 625 -0.26 -13.22 -31.61
CA HIS A 625 -0.56 -14.07 -30.45
C HIS A 625 0.51 -13.96 -29.35
N GLY A 626 0.06 -14.01 -28.09
CA GLY A 626 0.90 -14.04 -26.89
C GLY A 626 1.22 -12.63 -26.41
N TYR A 627 2.11 -12.51 -25.43
CA TYR A 627 2.67 -11.23 -25.02
C TYR A 627 4.19 -11.32 -25.14
N LYS A 628 4.79 -10.44 -25.93
CA LYS A 628 6.23 -10.21 -25.88
C LYS A 628 6.44 -8.97 -24.99
N PRO A 629 7.08 -9.11 -23.82
CA PRO A 629 7.44 -7.95 -23.01
C PRO A 629 8.28 -7.00 -23.87
N THR A 630 7.90 -5.72 -23.95
CA THR A 630 8.58 -4.75 -24.81
C THR A 630 10.04 -4.58 -24.40
N ASN A 631 10.94 -5.21 -25.16
CA ASN A 631 12.35 -5.21 -24.90
C ASN A 631 12.99 -4.01 -25.62
N LYS A 632 13.37 -2.99 -24.84
CA LYS A 632 14.38 -1.98 -25.20
C LYS A 632 14.87 -1.22 -23.96
N ASN A 633 13.97 -0.81 -23.06
CA ASN A 633 14.35 -0.03 -21.88
C ASN A 633 14.14 -0.70 -20.51
N MET A 634 13.45 -1.84 -20.31
CA MET A 634 13.33 -2.40 -18.94
C MET A 634 14.67 -2.87 -18.32
N GLY A 635 15.68 -3.15 -19.15
CA GLY A 635 17.07 -3.36 -18.69
C GLY A 635 17.85 -2.08 -18.42
N MET A 636 17.45 -0.96 -19.05
CA MET A 636 18.05 0.38 -18.96
C MET A 636 17.05 1.42 -18.42
N MET A 637 16.13 1.00 -17.53
CA MET A 637 15.13 1.90 -16.91
C MET A 637 15.67 2.60 -15.66
N MET A 638 16.97 2.42 -15.39
CA MET A 638 17.85 3.49 -14.92
C MET A 638 17.95 4.54 -16.05
N GLY A 639 16.93 5.38 -16.18
CA GLY A 639 16.83 6.35 -17.28
C GLY A 639 17.81 7.50 -17.08
N GLY A 640 19.08 7.32 -17.44
CA GLY A 640 20.11 8.36 -17.42
C GLY A 640 20.46 8.93 -16.04
N GLU A 641 19.91 8.39 -14.96
CA GLU A 641 20.33 8.73 -13.59
C GLU A 641 21.68 8.05 -13.30
N PRO A 642 22.73 8.81 -12.96
CA PRO A 642 23.99 8.22 -12.51
C PRO A 642 23.73 7.26 -11.35
N SER A 643 24.18 6.00 -11.48
CA SER A 643 24.10 5.02 -10.40
C SER A 643 25.06 5.42 -9.29
N ILE A 644 24.63 6.34 -8.45
CA ILE A 644 25.40 6.81 -7.30
C ILE A 644 25.04 5.90 -6.12
N ASP A 645 26.01 5.06 -5.77
CA ASP A 645 25.94 4.09 -4.67
C ASP A 645 26.00 4.77 -3.30
N GLY A 646 26.14 6.11 -3.24
CA GLY A 646 26.12 6.89 -2.01
C GLY A 646 24.86 7.74 -1.76
N ILE A 647 24.71 8.27 -0.55
CA ILE A 647 23.48 8.91 -0.07
C ILE A 647 23.74 10.20 0.73
N MET A 648 22.69 11.02 0.90
CA MET A 648 22.68 12.17 1.82
C MET A 648 21.97 11.78 3.13
N PRO A 649 22.65 11.26 4.17
CA PRO A 649 22.00 10.80 5.41
C PRO A 649 21.23 11.94 6.09
N GLY A 650 19.91 11.75 6.29
CA GLY A 650 18.99 12.79 6.77
C GLY A 650 18.88 14.04 5.89
N GLY A 651 19.40 14.01 4.66
CA GLY A 651 19.50 15.16 3.77
C GLY A 651 20.77 16.00 3.94
N TYR A 652 21.69 15.57 4.81
CA TYR A 652 22.98 16.24 5.04
C TYR A 652 24.10 15.61 4.20
N THR A 653 25.14 16.39 3.90
CA THR A 653 26.39 15.89 3.31
C THR A 653 26.96 14.76 4.18
N PRO A 654 27.34 13.61 3.62
CA PRO A 654 28.04 12.58 4.36
C PRO A 654 29.43 13.06 4.82
N ILE A 655 29.92 12.51 5.93
CA ILE A 655 31.32 12.60 6.34
C ILE A 655 32.12 11.45 5.71
N ASP A 656 33.41 11.68 5.52
CA ASP A 656 34.38 10.78 4.87
C ASP A 656 34.79 9.58 5.73
N SER A 657 34.65 9.66 7.06
CA SER A 657 34.92 8.57 8.00
C SER A 657 34.08 8.68 9.26
N PRO A 658 33.56 7.57 9.84
CA PRO A 658 32.99 7.59 11.18
C PRO A 658 33.90 8.23 12.23
N ALA A 659 35.22 8.10 12.09
CA ALA A 659 36.19 8.61 13.06
C ALA A 659 36.18 10.14 13.20
N VAL A 660 35.89 10.90 12.13
CA VAL A 660 35.92 12.36 12.15
C VAL A 660 34.63 12.99 12.68
N ILE A 661 33.58 12.21 12.98
CA ILE A 661 32.25 12.72 13.37
C ILE A 661 32.30 13.74 14.52
N GLY A 662 33.22 13.55 15.47
CA GLY A 662 33.50 14.48 16.56
C GLY A 662 34.04 15.82 16.08
N VAL A 663 35.02 15.79 15.19
CA VAL A 663 35.68 16.97 14.61
C VAL A 663 34.74 17.73 13.67
N SER A 664 33.93 17.03 12.87
CA SER A 664 32.97 17.64 11.94
C SER A 664 31.71 18.21 12.61
N ASN A 665 31.48 17.95 13.91
CA ASN A 665 30.31 18.43 14.66
C ASN A 665 30.71 18.85 16.10
N PRO A 666 31.63 19.82 16.27
CA PRO A 666 32.21 20.15 17.58
C PRO A 666 31.18 20.72 18.56
N GLU A 667 30.17 21.44 18.05
CA GLU A 667 29.02 21.93 18.83
C GLU A 667 28.31 20.82 19.62
N THR A 668 28.25 19.60 19.06
CA THR A 668 27.67 18.43 19.69
C THR A 668 28.66 17.75 20.63
N PHE A 669 29.83 17.39 20.10
CA PHE A 669 30.72 16.42 20.77
C PHE A 669 31.72 17.03 21.77
N THR A 670 31.80 18.37 21.86
CA THR A 670 32.46 19.03 23.00
C THR A 670 31.75 18.80 24.33
N LYS A 671 30.42 18.55 24.31
CA LYS A 671 29.58 18.42 25.51
C LYS A 671 28.97 17.03 25.69
N VAL A 672 29.03 16.18 24.67
CA VAL A 672 28.32 14.89 24.57
C VAL A 672 29.29 13.81 24.10
N SER A 673 29.39 12.68 24.80
CA SER A 673 30.20 11.53 24.34
C SER A 673 29.47 10.77 23.23
N PHE A 674 30.20 9.98 22.43
CA PHE A 674 29.56 9.13 21.41
C PHE A 674 28.57 8.14 22.02
N ALA A 675 28.83 7.61 23.22
CA ALA A 675 27.91 6.74 23.94
C ALA A 675 26.64 7.48 24.39
N ASP A 676 26.77 8.68 24.97
CA ASP A 676 25.65 9.56 25.35
C ASP A 676 24.78 10.02 24.16
N TYR A 677 25.29 9.90 22.94
CA TYR A 677 24.65 10.31 21.68
C TYR A 677 24.00 9.13 20.94
N LEU A 678 24.64 7.96 20.91
CA LEU A 678 24.17 6.79 20.16
C LEU A 678 23.23 5.89 20.97
N MET A 679 23.30 5.93 22.31
CA MET A 679 22.65 4.96 23.18
C MET A 679 21.97 5.60 24.38
N VAL A 680 20.98 4.87 24.90
CA VAL A 680 20.42 5.12 26.22
C VAL A 680 20.98 4.04 27.14
N VAL A 681 21.44 4.42 28.35
CA VAL A 681 22.28 3.62 29.28
C VAL A 681 23.79 3.67 28.97
N PRO A 682 24.48 4.79 29.28
CA PRO A 682 25.93 4.94 29.07
C PRO A 682 26.78 4.39 30.24
N LYS A 683 26.22 3.65 31.22
CA LYS A 683 26.93 3.28 32.46
C LYS A 683 28.21 2.49 32.20
N GLU A 684 28.16 1.50 31.29
CA GLU A 684 29.31 0.67 30.89
C GLU A 684 30.36 1.45 30.07
N PHE A 685 29.98 2.59 29.48
CA PHE A 685 30.86 3.48 28.70
C PHE A 685 31.25 4.76 29.45
N LYS A 686 30.94 4.86 30.75
CA LYS A 686 31.16 6.09 31.52
C LYS A 686 32.66 6.38 31.66
N GLY A 687 33.13 7.40 30.96
CA GLY A 687 34.55 7.82 30.95
C GLY A 687 35.36 7.26 29.78
N GLN A 688 34.83 6.34 28.98
CA GLN A 688 35.53 5.84 27.78
C GLN A 688 35.43 6.86 26.63
N LYS A 689 36.58 7.27 26.08
CA LYS A 689 36.63 8.09 24.86
C LYS A 689 36.56 7.21 23.60
N ASN A 690 35.62 7.57 22.73
CA ASN A 690 35.71 7.50 21.27
C ASN A 690 35.82 6.16 20.52
N ASN A 691 35.86 4.98 21.15
CA ASN A 691 35.81 3.71 20.40
C ASN A 691 34.40 3.44 19.82
N LEU A 692 34.14 3.98 18.62
CA LEU A 692 32.90 3.76 17.88
C LEU A 692 32.65 2.28 17.55
N LEU A 693 33.69 1.51 17.24
CA LEU A 693 33.53 0.08 16.93
C LEU A 693 32.97 -0.67 18.15
N GLY A 694 33.57 -0.47 19.33
CA GLY A 694 33.11 -1.09 20.59
C GLY A 694 31.71 -0.63 21.03
N ILE A 695 31.33 0.61 20.72
CA ILE A 695 29.96 1.10 20.94
C ILE A 695 28.98 0.36 20.01
N LEU A 696 29.26 0.31 18.70
CA LEU A 696 28.34 -0.23 17.70
C LEU A 696 28.19 -1.77 17.77
N THR A 697 29.19 -2.48 18.30
CA THR A 697 29.12 -3.93 18.56
C THR A 697 28.53 -4.28 19.94
N SER A 698 28.32 -3.31 20.85
CA SER A 698 27.72 -3.59 22.17
C SER A 698 26.28 -4.11 22.04
N PRO A 699 25.88 -5.09 22.89
CA PRO A 699 24.48 -5.46 23.07
C PRO A 699 23.56 -4.25 23.35
N VAL A 700 24.03 -3.21 24.05
CA VAL A 700 23.24 -2.01 24.34
C VAL A 700 22.94 -1.19 23.09
N TYR A 701 23.82 -1.20 22.08
CA TYR A 701 23.52 -0.54 20.80
C TYR A 701 22.41 -1.26 20.01
N ASN A 702 22.11 -2.52 20.32
CA ASN A 702 21.03 -3.28 19.69
C ASN A 702 19.63 -2.93 20.21
N VAL A 703 19.52 -2.10 21.25
CA VAL A 703 18.23 -1.63 21.79
C VAL A 703 18.03 -0.12 21.61
N ARG A 704 16.76 0.30 21.69
CA ARG A 704 16.30 1.69 21.71
C ARG A 704 15.33 1.89 22.86
#